data_AF-A0A9D6R5A6-F1
#
_entry.id   AF-A0A9D6R5A6-F1
#
_cell.length_a   1.000
_cell.length_b   1.000
_cell.length_c   1.000
_cell.angle_alpha   90.00
_cell.angle_beta   90.00
_cell.angle_gamma   90.00
#
_symmetry.space_group_name_H-M   'P 1'
#
loop_
_entity.id
_entity.type
_entity.pdbx_description
1 polymer ?
#
loop_
_entity_poly.entity_id
_entity_poly.type
_entity_poly.pdbx_seq_one_letter_code
_entity_poly.pdbx_strand_id
1 'polypeptide(L)'
;MGSLLHSAGSWPRPRSRAAVGRGGAARSRRPRERGNADGELERALLTERARFARHLDIELRVACRSEAASRHELGIVARALCRGHAYRRLGFVRLSDYARERLGVSARTLHAAAWVATRLDALPIVAAAFDRAELSWAQVRTVCAVARPEDQVQWLARARASTVEELERIARAVRPNAAGAADPDHDDGTIDGEPALRLRIACPARVRALWRRALELASRGAGEPLVAWRAAEIIAAEAFSGRPAGVSLVDRAVLACMRLARRARRCDSATDARRTVTDPAARALAMGGSSAHCPASETVAPELGPVATAQVAAATGQAAAASEPERADTALQRATSDPFALDARLVAAMRVIRTSEPRIGRLLRVVVDQHLYRAHGFASLADYVRERLGISIRKAWALLKVERSTHRADDFARAYDEGAISWVSALTLLPVVDRANAAAWIARADAVTVRRLADEVSWVLEARDVCGADARLDPPPLDSVLVSPVAQAIATSAASVQIRAHAPSQTLLTKFDTDRRAALEVCDVEMQFTAPVSVVALFREALDAYAEPGAPRWLALARVLQHVIAYWEATPRHRDPIFARDGWRCTVPGCSSRRNLHDHHLRYRSRGGGNAPTNRSAVCAAHHLHGIHTGVVRASGTAPRDIHWQLGVRSDGPPLLSYVGDRRCPDARWKNALGQEKETG
;
A
#
# COMPACT_ATOMS: atom_id res chain seq x y z
N MET A 1 -25.67 51.38 20.43
CA MET A 1 -25.47 52.23 19.22
C MET A 1 -24.70 51.37 18.22
N GLY A 2 -25.21 50.82 17.13
CA GLY A 2 -26.42 51.03 16.34
C GLY A 2 -25.99 51.01 14.87
N SER A 3 -26.19 49.90 14.14
CA SER A 3 -26.35 49.92 12.69
C SER A 3 -26.94 48.60 12.16
N LEU A 4 -27.81 48.73 11.16
CA LEU A 4 -28.86 47.81 10.71
C LEU A 4 -28.58 47.23 9.31
N LEU A 5 -28.97 45.96 9.16
CA LEU A 5 -29.61 45.24 8.03
C LEU A 5 -29.56 45.80 6.59
N HIS A 6 -29.30 44.91 5.61
CA HIS A 6 -29.84 44.97 4.25
C HIS A 6 -30.26 43.58 3.75
N SER A 7 -31.40 43.53 3.06
CA SER A 7 -32.12 42.33 2.59
C SER A 7 -32.23 42.26 1.06
N ALA A 8 -32.70 41.10 0.59
CA ALA A 8 -32.91 40.60 -0.77
C ALA A 8 -33.75 41.45 -1.76
N GLY A 9 -33.62 41.14 -3.06
CA GLY A 9 -34.54 41.56 -4.12
C GLY A 9 -34.33 40.80 -5.44
N SER A 10 -35.40 40.16 -5.94
CA SER A 10 -35.53 39.35 -7.16
C SER A 10 -35.75 40.20 -8.43
N TRP A 11 -35.44 39.66 -9.62
CA TRP A 11 -35.63 40.32 -10.92
C TRP A 11 -36.79 39.71 -11.74
N PRO A 12 -37.63 40.53 -12.43
CA PRO A 12 -38.79 40.08 -13.19
C PRO A 12 -38.54 39.93 -14.71
N ARG A 13 -39.41 39.16 -15.38
CA ARG A 13 -39.53 39.06 -16.86
C ARG A 13 -40.37 40.22 -17.43
N PRO A 14 -40.22 40.54 -18.74
CA PRO A 14 -41.36 40.99 -19.52
C PRO A 14 -41.54 40.30 -20.90
N ARG A 15 -42.79 40.35 -21.38
CA ARG A 15 -43.33 39.82 -22.64
C ARG A 15 -43.33 40.86 -23.78
N SER A 16 -43.45 40.32 -24.99
CA SER A 16 -43.52 40.87 -26.37
C SER A 16 -44.45 42.05 -26.68
N ARG A 17 -44.09 42.84 -27.70
CA ARG A 17 -45.00 43.36 -28.76
C ARG A 17 -44.24 43.80 -30.03
N ALA A 18 -44.98 43.95 -31.14
CA ALA A 18 -44.57 43.68 -32.51
C ALA A 18 -44.31 44.92 -33.42
N ALA A 19 -43.66 44.62 -34.56
CA ALA A 19 -43.79 45.18 -35.92
C ALA A 19 -43.54 46.68 -36.20
N VAL A 20 -42.68 46.97 -37.19
CA VAL A 20 -43.00 47.39 -38.59
C VAL A 20 -41.68 47.81 -39.25
N GLY A 21 -41.44 47.36 -40.49
CA GLY A 21 -40.24 47.66 -41.26
C GLY A 21 -40.46 48.67 -42.38
N ARG A 22 -39.33 49.13 -42.95
CA ARG A 22 -39.02 49.40 -44.37
C ARG A 22 -38.17 50.67 -44.52
N GLY A 23 -37.19 50.61 -45.43
CA GLY A 23 -36.51 51.79 -45.97
C GLY A 23 -35.00 51.59 -46.08
N GLY A 24 -34.55 50.94 -47.16
CA GLY A 24 -33.13 50.75 -47.44
C GLY A 24 -32.46 51.94 -48.10
N ALA A 25 -31.13 52.00 -48.00
CA ALA A 25 -30.24 52.43 -49.08
C ALA A 25 -28.82 51.97 -48.75
N ALA A 26 -28.23 51.24 -49.68
CA ALA A 26 -26.93 50.61 -49.58
C ALA A 26 -25.79 51.63 -49.50
N ARG A 27 -24.90 51.46 -48.52
CA ARG A 27 -23.48 51.77 -48.70
C ARG A 27 -22.71 50.47 -48.68
N SER A 28 -22.24 50.11 -49.87
CA SER A 28 -21.16 49.17 -50.14
C SER A 28 -20.07 49.25 -49.07
N ARG A 29 -19.98 48.24 -48.21
CA ARG A 29 -18.77 47.86 -47.49
C ARG A 29 -18.67 46.36 -47.63
N ARG A 30 -17.76 45.88 -48.48
CA ARG A 30 -17.43 44.46 -48.70
C ARG A 30 -17.45 43.68 -47.37
N PRO A 31 -18.36 42.70 -47.17
CA PRO A 31 -18.29 41.79 -46.04
C PRO A 31 -18.54 40.36 -46.54
N ARG A 32 -17.70 39.85 -47.46
CA ARG A 32 -17.82 38.45 -47.92
C ARG A 32 -16.51 37.67 -48.01
N GLU A 33 -15.36 38.33 -48.13
CA GLU A 33 -14.06 37.62 -48.13
C GLU A 33 -13.57 37.27 -46.72
N ARG A 34 -13.80 38.13 -45.70
CA ARG A 34 -13.38 37.84 -44.32
C ARG A 34 -14.10 36.62 -43.72
N GLY A 35 -15.40 36.44 -43.98
CA GLY A 35 -16.16 35.31 -43.46
C GLY A 35 -15.74 33.95 -44.04
N ASN A 36 -15.27 33.90 -45.29
CA ASN A 36 -14.73 32.68 -45.88
C ASN A 36 -13.30 32.40 -45.39
N ALA A 37 -12.46 33.44 -45.27
CA ALA A 37 -11.11 33.32 -44.73
C ALA A 37 -11.12 32.89 -43.24
N ASP A 38 -12.04 33.43 -42.43
CA ASP A 38 -12.21 33.04 -41.02
C ASP A 38 -12.71 31.58 -40.92
N GLY A 39 -13.65 31.16 -41.78
CA GLY A 39 -14.14 29.77 -41.82
C GLY A 39 -13.13 28.77 -42.41
N GLU A 40 -12.24 29.20 -43.30
CA GLU A 40 -11.09 28.40 -43.78
C GLU A 40 -10.01 28.29 -42.71
N LEU A 41 -9.70 29.38 -42.00
CA LEU A 41 -8.79 29.39 -40.87
C LEU A 41 -9.29 28.50 -39.73
N GLU A 42 -10.59 28.57 -39.39
CA GLU A 42 -11.20 27.71 -38.39
C GLU A 42 -11.12 26.23 -38.78
N ARG A 43 -11.40 25.89 -40.04
CA ARG A 43 -11.24 24.51 -40.56
C ARG A 43 -9.78 24.05 -40.54
N ALA A 44 -8.83 24.93 -40.88
CA ALA A 44 -7.40 24.63 -40.82
C ALA A 44 -6.95 24.38 -39.35
N LEU A 45 -7.38 25.22 -38.41
CA LEU A 45 -7.09 25.07 -36.98
C LEU A 45 -7.69 23.79 -36.40
N LEU A 46 -8.93 23.43 -36.78
CA LEU A 46 -9.55 22.16 -36.40
C LEU A 46 -8.77 20.95 -36.95
N THR A 47 -8.28 21.06 -38.19
CA THR A 47 -7.46 20.03 -38.83
C THR A 47 -6.11 19.87 -38.13
N GLU A 48 -5.43 20.97 -37.80
CA GLU A 48 -4.17 20.95 -37.04
C GLU A 48 -4.37 20.40 -35.62
N ARG A 49 -5.44 20.80 -34.93
CA ARG A 49 -5.81 20.26 -33.63
C ARG A 49 -6.04 18.74 -33.70
N ALA A 50 -6.69 18.25 -34.76
CA ALA A 50 -6.90 16.82 -34.96
C ALA A 50 -5.59 16.06 -35.25
N ARG A 51 -4.69 16.63 -36.06
CA ARG A 51 -3.34 16.07 -36.32
C ARG A 51 -2.52 16.00 -35.04
N PHE A 52 -2.50 17.08 -34.27
CA PHE A 52 -1.83 17.13 -32.97
C PHE A 52 -2.41 16.10 -31.99
N ALA A 53 -3.74 16.02 -31.88
CA ALA A 53 -4.40 15.03 -31.04
C ALA A 53 -4.05 13.59 -31.43
N ARG A 54 -3.94 13.29 -32.74
CA ARG A 54 -3.54 11.98 -33.26
C ARG A 54 -2.08 11.66 -32.93
N HIS A 55 -1.17 12.61 -33.15
CA HIS A 55 0.24 12.43 -32.83
C HIS A 55 0.44 12.15 -31.34
N LEU A 56 -0.14 12.97 -30.47
CA LEU A 56 -0.02 12.85 -29.02
C LEU A 56 -0.62 11.53 -28.50
N ASP A 57 -1.73 11.07 -29.09
CA ASP A 57 -2.33 9.78 -28.76
C ASP A 57 -1.44 8.59 -29.15
N ILE A 58 -0.77 8.66 -30.31
CA ILE A 58 0.19 7.63 -30.72
C ILE A 58 1.35 7.57 -29.72
N GLU A 59 1.95 8.72 -29.42
CA GLU A 59 3.05 8.84 -28.46
C GLU A 59 2.68 8.30 -27.08
N LEU A 60 1.49 8.66 -26.57
CA LEU A 60 1.02 8.20 -25.27
C LEU A 60 0.75 6.69 -25.26
N ARG A 61 0.18 6.13 -26.33
CA ARG A 61 -0.03 4.68 -26.45
C ARG A 61 1.30 3.92 -26.50
N VAL A 62 2.26 4.39 -27.30
CA VAL A 62 3.59 3.78 -27.39
C VAL A 62 4.28 3.82 -26.03
N ALA A 63 4.23 4.95 -25.31
CA ALA A 63 4.81 5.07 -23.98
C ALA A 63 4.18 4.08 -22.98
N CYS A 64 2.84 4.00 -22.93
CA CYS A 64 2.13 3.05 -22.06
C CYS A 64 2.44 1.58 -22.38
N ARG A 65 2.51 1.22 -23.66
CA ARG A 65 2.78 -0.17 -24.08
C ARG A 65 4.25 -0.55 -23.89
N SER A 66 5.17 0.38 -24.10
CA SER A 66 6.60 0.15 -23.84
C SER A 66 6.88 -0.04 -22.34
N GLU A 67 6.23 0.75 -21.48
CA GLU A 67 6.28 0.55 -20.03
C GLU A 67 5.66 -0.80 -19.63
N ALA A 68 4.53 -1.18 -20.25
CA ALA A 68 3.91 -2.49 -20.01
C ALA A 68 4.83 -3.64 -20.42
N ALA A 69 5.41 -3.60 -21.62
CA ALA A 69 6.34 -4.62 -22.13
C ALA A 69 7.56 -4.78 -21.21
N SER A 70 8.09 -3.68 -20.65
CA SER A 70 9.18 -3.70 -19.66
C SER A 70 8.84 -4.50 -18.39
N ARG A 71 7.55 -4.72 -18.09
CA ARG A 71 7.10 -5.56 -16.97
C ARG A 71 7.24 -7.05 -17.24
N HIS A 72 7.43 -7.48 -18.50
CA HIS A 72 7.63 -8.89 -18.82
C HIS A 72 8.92 -9.41 -18.18
N GLU A 73 10.04 -8.70 -18.41
CA GLU A 73 11.33 -8.98 -17.77
C GLU A 73 11.26 -8.93 -16.25
N LEU A 74 10.59 -7.90 -15.70
CA LEU A 74 10.32 -7.82 -14.27
C LEU A 74 9.61 -9.08 -13.77
N GLY A 75 8.60 -9.55 -14.51
CA GLY A 75 7.81 -10.73 -14.20
C GLY A 75 8.61 -12.03 -14.20
N ILE A 76 9.50 -12.22 -15.18
CA ILE A 76 10.39 -13.40 -15.25
C ILE A 76 11.23 -13.51 -13.98
N VAL A 77 11.86 -12.42 -13.57
CA VAL A 77 12.70 -12.40 -12.36
C VAL A 77 11.85 -12.48 -11.08
N ALA A 78 10.71 -11.78 -11.05
CA ALA A 78 9.78 -11.79 -9.92
C ALA A 78 9.24 -13.19 -9.64
N ARG A 79 8.95 -13.98 -10.68
CA ARG A 79 8.50 -15.37 -10.56
C ARG A 79 9.52 -16.23 -9.82
N ALA A 80 10.79 -16.15 -10.21
CA ALA A 80 11.87 -16.88 -9.53
C ALA A 80 11.98 -16.47 -8.05
N LEU A 81 11.96 -15.16 -7.77
CA LEU A 81 12.00 -14.62 -6.41
C LEU A 81 10.80 -15.10 -5.56
N CYS A 82 9.60 -15.11 -6.12
CA CYS A 82 8.36 -15.48 -5.42
C CYS A 82 8.30 -16.98 -5.14
N ARG A 83 8.60 -17.85 -6.14
CA ARG A 83 8.58 -19.31 -5.98
C ARG A 83 9.60 -19.78 -4.94
N GLY A 84 10.80 -19.20 -4.94
CA GLY A 84 11.86 -19.56 -3.98
C GLY A 84 11.78 -18.83 -2.64
N HIS A 85 10.80 -17.95 -2.43
CA HIS A 85 10.76 -17.02 -1.28
C HIS A 85 12.11 -16.30 -1.04
N ALA A 86 12.83 -15.98 -2.12
CA ALA A 86 14.24 -15.55 -2.07
C ALA A 86 14.43 -14.25 -1.28
N TYR A 87 13.40 -13.40 -1.21
CA TYR A 87 13.37 -12.19 -0.37
C TYR A 87 13.61 -12.47 1.12
N ARG A 88 13.37 -13.70 1.61
CA ARG A 88 13.70 -14.11 2.98
C ARG A 88 15.19 -14.12 3.24
N ARG A 89 15.99 -14.61 2.29
CA ARG A 89 17.46 -14.57 2.35
C ARG A 89 18.03 -13.16 2.21
N LEU A 90 17.24 -12.21 1.72
CA LEU A 90 17.57 -10.79 1.64
C LEU A 90 17.23 -10.01 2.92
N GLY A 91 16.74 -10.70 3.98
CA GLY A 91 16.38 -10.08 5.25
C GLY A 91 14.92 -9.63 5.38
N PHE A 92 14.07 -9.88 4.38
CA PHE A 92 12.65 -9.52 4.41
C PHE A 92 11.76 -10.72 4.76
N VAL A 93 10.81 -10.55 5.68
CA VAL A 93 9.86 -11.62 6.01
C VAL A 93 8.70 -11.70 5.02
N ARG A 94 8.25 -10.55 4.50
CA ARG A 94 7.09 -10.44 3.62
C ARG A 94 7.49 -9.88 2.26
N LEU A 95 6.89 -10.42 1.21
CA LEU A 95 7.06 -9.88 -0.15
C LEU A 95 6.59 -8.42 -0.25
N SER A 96 5.55 -8.04 0.48
CA SER A 96 5.04 -6.66 0.51
C SER A 96 6.06 -5.66 1.03
N ASP A 97 6.83 -6.05 2.05
CA ASP A 97 7.87 -5.19 2.62
C ASP A 97 9.04 -5.11 1.64
N TYR A 98 9.49 -6.23 1.07
CA TYR A 98 10.51 -6.24 0.01
C TYR A 98 10.11 -5.37 -1.21
N ALA A 99 8.91 -5.58 -1.77
CA ALA A 99 8.45 -4.87 -2.96
C ALA A 99 8.33 -3.36 -2.69
N ARG A 100 7.86 -2.96 -1.51
CA ARG A 100 7.79 -1.54 -1.12
C ARG A 100 9.19 -0.93 -0.97
N GLU A 101 10.03 -1.55 -0.15
CA GLU A 101 11.32 -0.97 0.26
C GLU A 101 12.39 -1.04 -0.85
N ARG A 102 12.44 -2.13 -1.61
CA ARG A 102 13.43 -2.33 -2.69
C ARG A 102 12.96 -1.81 -4.03
N LEU A 103 11.73 -2.17 -4.40
CA LEU A 103 11.23 -1.97 -5.77
C LEU A 103 10.32 -0.74 -5.90
N GLY A 104 9.81 -0.19 -4.79
CA GLY A 104 8.92 0.96 -4.81
C GLY A 104 7.59 0.68 -5.51
N VAL A 105 7.12 -0.57 -5.44
CA VAL A 105 5.84 -1.03 -5.99
C VAL A 105 5.10 -1.90 -4.97
N SER A 106 3.83 -2.23 -5.24
CA SER A 106 3.09 -3.16 -4.39
C SER A 106 3.49 -4.62 -4.68
N ALA A 107 3.39 -5.50 -3.68
CA ALA A 107 3.55 -6.95 -3.92
C ALA A 107 2.53 -7.50 -4.93
N ARG A 108 1.33 -6.90 -4.98
CA ARG A 108 0.29 -7.24 -5.94
C ARG A 108 0.74 -6.95 -7.38
N THR A 109 1.39 -5.82 -7.62
CA THR A 109 2.02 -5.49 -8.92
C THR A 109 3.10 -6.51 -9.29
N LEU A 110 3.94 -6.91 -8.33
CA LEU A 110 5.01 -7.87 -8.56
C LEU A 110 4.45 -9.28 -8.88
N HIS A 111 3.41 -9.70 -8.16
CA HIS A 111 2.67 -10.94 -8.44
C HIS A 111 2.00 -10.92 -9.81
N ALA A 112 1.37 -9.82 -10.20
CA ALA A 112 0.74 -9.71 -11.51
C ALA A 112 1.77 -9.80 -12.65
N ALA A 113 2.94 -9.19 -12.50
CA ALA A 113 4.06 -9.35 -13.44
C ALA A 113 4.54 -10.81 -13.50
N ALA A 114 4.77 -11.45 -12.35
CA ALA A 114 5.17 -12.85 -12.28
C ALA A 114 4.12 -13.80 -12.90
N TRP A 115 2.84 -13.51 -12.67
CA TRP A 115 1.72 -14.25 -13.23
C TRP A 115 1.70 -14.13 -14.75
N VAL A 116 1.74 -12.91 -15.30
CA VAL A 116 1.79 -12.68 -16.77
C VAL A 116 2.98 -13.41 -17.38
N ALA A 117 4.19 -13.26 -16.83
CA ALA A 117 5.37 -13.96 -17.34
C ALA A 117 5.19 -15.48 -17.32
N THR A 118 4.62 -16.05 -16.24
CA THR A 118 4.31 -17.49 -16.16
C THR A 118 3.36 -17.95 -17.25
N ARG A 119 2.36 -17.13 -17.60
CA ARG A 119 1.38 -17.47 -18.63
C ARG A 119 1.97 -17.31 -20.04
N LEU A 120 2.84 -16.31 -20.24
CA LEU A 120 3.50 -16.05 -21.51
C LEU A 120 4.52 -17.13 -21.91
N ASP A 121 5.12 -17.85 -20.96
CA ASP A 121 5.96 -19.04 -21.26
C ASP A 121 5.20 -20.06 -22.13
N ALA A 122 3.89 -20.21 -21.94
CA ALA A 122 3.03 -21.12 -22.70
C ALA A 122 2.38 -20.46 -23.95
N LEU A 123 2.56 -19.16 -24.15
CA LEU A 123 1.91 -18.36 -25.20
C LEU A 123 2.97 -17.56 -25.99
N PRO A 124 3.96 -18.21 -26.65
CA PRO A 124 5.11 -17.53 -27.24
C PRO A 124 4.74 -16.49 -28.31
N ILE A 125 3.63 -16.67 -29.04
CA ILE A 125 3.17 -15.71 -30.05
C ILE A 125 2.62 -14.44 -29.38
N VAL A 126 1.88 -14.61 -28.27
CA VAL A 126 1.38 -13.49 -27.46
C VAL A 126 2.55 -12.79 -26.75
N ALA A 127 3.52 -13.55 -26.25
CA ALA A 127 4.73 -13.03 -25.61
C ALA A 127 5.49 -12.11 -26.58
N ALA A 128 5.78 -12.60 -27.79
CA ALA A 128 6.47 -11.81 -28.80
C ALA A 128 5.71 -10.53 -29.21
N ALA A 129 4.37 -10.58 -29.27
CA ALA A 129 3.55 -9.39 -29.53
C ALA A 129 3.57 -8.40 -28.36
N PHE A 130 3.59 -8.90 -27.13
CA PHE A 130 3.69 -8.07 -25.94
C PHE A 130 5.06 -7.39 -25.83
N ASP A 131 6.15 -8.11 -26.09
CA ASP A 131 7.52 -7.59 -26.09
C ASP A 131 7.73 -6.50 -27.15
N ARG A 132 7.03 -6.60 -28.29
CA ARG A 132 6.99 -5.55 -29.34
C ARG A 132 6.03 -4.40 -29.03
N ALA A 133 5.52 -4.30 -27.80
CA ALA A 133 4.60 -3.26 -27.36
C ALA A 133 3.32 -3.16 -28.23
N GLU A 134 2.84 -4.28 -28.78
CA GLU A 134 1.60 -4.30 -29.57
C GLU A 134 0.35 -4.38 -28.69
N LEU A 135 0.48 -5.02 -27.52
CA LEU A 135 -0.58 -5.21 -26.53
C LEU A 135 -0.39 -4.27 -25.33
N SER A 136 -1.49 -3.76 -24.79
CA SER A 136 -1.50 -3.08 -23.49
C SER A 136 -1.46 -4.07 -22.33
N TRP A 137 -1.16 -3.56 -21.13
CA TRP A 137 -1.15 -4.35 -19.90
C TRP A 137 -2.50 -5.04 -19.61
N ALA A 138 -3.62 -4.34 -19.83
CA ALA A 138 -4.95 -4.93 -19.65
C ALA A 138 -5.22 -6.05 -20.68
N GLN A 139 -4.90 -5.81 -21.96
CA GLN A 139 -5.10 -6.80 -23.02
C GLN A 139 -4.30 -8.08 -22.78
N VAL A 140 -3.00 -7.99 -22.48
CA VAL A 140 -2.15 -9.18 -22.28
C VAL A 140 -2.64 -10.02 -21.10
N ARG A 141 -3.13 -9.38 -20.03
CA ARG A 141 -3.67 -10.08 -18.87
C ARG A 141 -4.96 -10.81 -19.16
N THR A 142 -5.88 -10.14 -19.85
CA THR A 142 -7.12 -10.75 -20.29
C THR A 142 -6.85 -11.96 -21.18
N VAL A 143 -5.92 -11.84 -22.14
CA VAL A 143 -5.49 -12.97 -22.97
C VAL A 143 -4.86 -14.08 -22.12
N CYS A 144 -3.93 -13.77 -21.22
CA CYS A 144 -3.26 -14.75 -20.36
C CYS A 144 -4.23 -15.56 -19.47
N ALA A 145 -5.38 -14.96 -19.09
CA ALA A 145 -6.37 -15.60 -18.23
C ALA A 145 -7.13 -16.74 -18.92
N VAL A 146 -7.28 -16.69 -20.25
CA VAL A 146 -8.15 -17.60 -21.00
C VAL A 146 -7.47 -18.34 -22.15
N ALA A 147 -6.45 -17.73 -22.77
CA ALA A 147 -5.78 -18.30 -23.93
C ALA A 147 -5.00 -19.58 -23.58
N ARG A 148 -4.99 -20.49 -24.54
CA ARG A 148 -4.27 -21.75 -24.59
C ARG A 148 -3.26 -21.72 -25.73
N PRO A 149 -2.24 -22.59 -25.73
CA PRO A 149 -1.27 -22.63 -26.82
C PRO A 149 -1.92 -22.80 -28.20
N GLU A 150 -3.01 -23.56 -28.29
CA GLU A 150 -3.70 -23.88 -29.55
C GLU A 150 -4.52 -22.71 -30.12
N ASP A 151 -5.04 -21.82 -29.26
CA ASP A 151 -5.93 -20.71 -29.67
C ASP A 151 -5.28 -19.32 -29.52
N GLN A 152 -4.00 -19.26 -29.12
CA GLN A 152 -3.27 -18.01 -28.86
C GLN A 152 -3.27 -17.02 -30.05
N VAL A 153 -3.25 -17.51 -31.29
CA VAL A 153 -3.32 -16.67 -32.51
C VAL A 153 -4.68 -16.00 -32.63
N GLN A 154 -5.76 -16.73 -32.34
CA GLN A 154 -7.13 -16.20 -32.40
C GLN A 154 -7.34 -15.16 -31.30
N TRP A 155 -6.84 -15.42 -30.08
CA TRP A 155 -6.89 -14.45 -28.99
C TRP A 155 -6.06 -13.20 -29.27
N LEU A 156 -4.88 -13.34 -29.88
CA LEU A 156 -4.08 -12.20 -30.29
C LEU A 156 -4.80 -11.35 -31.34
N ALA A 157 -5.42 -12.00 -32.34
CA ALA A 157 -6.21 -11.30 -33.36
C ALA A 157 -7.40 -10.54 -32.73
N ARG A 158 -8.14 -11.19 -31.81
CA ARG A 158 -9.21 -10.53 -31.04
C ARG A 158 -8.68 -9.35 -30.22
N ALA A 159 -7.58 -9.52 -29.50
CA ALA A 159 -6.99 -8.45 -28.69
C ALA A 159 -6.56 -7.24 -29.53
N ARG A 160 -6.11 -7.45 -30.78
CA ARG A 160 -5.77 -6.36 -31.71
C ARG A 160 -7.00 -5.64 -32.28
N ALA A 161 -8.12 -6.34 -32.41
CA ALA A 161 -9.34 -5.82 -33.04
C ALA A 161 -10.37 -5.27 -32.04
N SER A 162 -10.32 -5.68 -30.78
CA SER A 162 -11.32 -5.34 -29.75
C SER A 162 -10.85 -4.26 -28.78
N THR A 163 -11.82 -3.57 -28.18
CA THR A 163 -11.56 -2.75 -26.98
C THR A 163 -11.21 -3.63 -25.78
N VAL A 164 -10.70 -3.04 -24.70
CA VAL A 164 -10.35 -3.79 -23.48
C VAL A 164 -11.61 -4.39 -22.86
N GLU A 165 -12.68 -3.59 -22.74
CA GLU A 165 -13.95 -4.04 -22.20
C GLU A 165 -14.58 -5.16 -23.02
N GLU A 166 -14.54 -5.05 -24.35
CA GLU A 166 -15.05 -6.10 -25.23
C GLU A 166 -14.24 -7.40 -25.09
N LEU A 167 -12.90 -7.29 -25.08
CA LEU A 167 -12.02 -8.44 -24.89
C LEU A 167 -12.27 -9.12 -23.55
N GLU A 168 -12.42 -8.34 -22.47
CA GLU A 168 -12.75 -8.85 -21.14
C GLU A 168 -14.13 -9.52 -21.10
N ARG A 169 -15.13 -8.94 -21.78
CA ARG A 169 -16.48 -9.51 -21.89
C ARG A 169 -16.44 -10.86 -22.60
N ILE A 170 -15.70 -10.96 -23.71
CA ILE A 170 -15.52 -12.22 -24.44
C ILE A 170 -14.77 -13.23 -23.57
N ALA A 171 -13.71 -12.82 -22.87
CA ALA A 171 -12.95 -13.67 -21.96
C ALA A 171 -13.81 -14.22 -20.81
N ARG A 172 -14.69 -13.40 -20.22
CA ARG A 172 -15.61 -13.83 -19.14
C ARG A 172 -16.60 -14.91 -19.58
N ALA A 173 -16.98 -14.95 -20.86
CA ALA A 173 -17.88 -15.97 -21.39
C ALA A 173 -17.20 -17.33 -21.62
N VAL A 174 -15.87 -17.37 -21.60
CA VAL A 174 -15.08 -18.59 -21.75
C VAL A 174 -14.74 -19.13 -20.36
N ARG A 175 -14.79 -20.46 -20.19
CA ARG A 175 -14.35 -21.07 -18.93
C ARG A 175 -12.89 -20.68 -18.69
N PRO A 176 -12.54 -20.15 -17.50
CA PRO A 176 -11.15 -19.86 -17.17
C PRO A 176 -10.30 -21.11 -17.39
N ASN A 177 -9.03 -20.91 -17.74
CA ASN A 177 -8.13 -22.05 -17.86
C ASN A 177 -8.02 -22.76 -16.50
N ALA A 178 -8.60 -23.97 -16.40
CA ALA A 178 -8.65 -24.75 -15.16
C ALA A 178 -7.25 -25.12 -14.61
N ALA A 179 -6.22 -25.06 -15.47
CA ALA A 179 -4.83 -25.33 -15.09
C ALA A 179 -4.05 -24.09 -14.60
N GLY A 180 -4.67 -22.90 -14.57
CA GLY A 180 -3.98 -21.65 -14.21
C GLY A 180 -4.48 -21.04 -12.89
N ALA A 181 -3.56 -20.54 -12.08
CA ALA A 181 -3.91 -19.66 -10.96
C ALA A 181 -4.66 -18.43 -11.47
N ALA A 182 -5.67 -17.97 -10.71
CA ALA A 182 -6.42 -16.76 -11.05
C ALA A 182 -5.49 -15.53 -11.15
N ASP A 183 -5.87 -14.56 -11.98
CA ASP A 183 -5.16 -13.29 -12.09
C ASP A 183 -5.14 -12.59 -10.71
N PRO A 184 -3.96 -12.40 -10.09
CA PRO A 184 -3.85 -11.84 -8.74
C PRO A 184 -4.31 -10.38 -8.68
N ASP A 185 -4.42 -9.72 -9.83
CA ASP A 185 -4.87 -8.35 -9.95
C ASP A 185 -6.34 -8.22 -10.41
N HIS A 186 -7.10 -9.33 -10.50
CA HIS A 186 -8.53 -9.26 -10.80
C HIS A 186 -9.28 -8.40 -9.77
N ASP A 187 -10.17 -7.53 -10.25
CA ASP A 187 -11.04 -6.65 -9.45
C ASP A 187 -12.46 -6.80 -10.01
N ASP A 188 -13.26 -7.65 -9.37
CA ASP A 188 -14.66 -7.90 -9.72
C ASP A 188 -15.61 -6.89 -9.03
N GLY A 189 -15.05 -5.85 -8.39
CA GLY A 189 -15.82 -4.89 -7.61
C GLY A 189 -16.31 -5.43 -6.27
N THR A 190 -15.79 -6.59 -5.84
CA THR A 190 -16.12 -7.17 -4.53
C THR A 190 -14.97 -7.02 -3.54
N ILE A 191 -15.31 -6.99 -2.25
CA ILE A 191 -14.38 -7.13 -1.14
C ILE A 191 -14.98 -8.23 -0.25
N ASP A 192 -14.19 -9.26 0.08
CA ASP A 192 -14.67 -10.45 0.80
C ASP A 192 -15.86 -11.16 0.12
N GLY A 193 -15.94 -11.11 -1.21
CA GLY A 193 -17.06 -11.71 -1.98
C GLY A 193 -18.37 -10.91 -1.90
N GLU A 194 -18.36 -9.75 -1.25
CA GLU A 194 -19.49 -8.83 -1.17
C GLU A 194 -19.27 -7.59 -2.05
N PRO A 195 -20.33 -6.96 -2.59
CA PRO A 195 -20.21 -5.70 -3.32
C PRO A 195 -19.48 -4.62 -2.51
N ALA A 196 -18.47 -4.00 -3.13
CA ALA A 196 -17.70 -2.93 -2.51
C ALA A 196 -18.46 -1.60 -2.55
N LEU A 197 -18.84 -1.08 -1.38
CA LEU A 197 -19.51 0.22 -1.23
C LEU A 197 -18.54 1.28 -0.71
N ARG A 198 -18.70 2.51 -1.19
CA ARG A 198 -17.93 3.68 -0.70
C ARG A 198 -18.77 4.47 0.30
N LEU A 199 -18.26 4.60 1.53
CA LEU A 199 -18.80 5.50 2.54
C LEU A 199 -18.04 6.83 2.50
N ARG A 200 -18.77 7.94 2.57
CA ARG A 200 -18.24 9.31 2.64
C ARG A 200 -18.95 10.09 3.73
N ILE A 201 -18.19 10.82 4.53
CA ILE A 201 -18.69 11.69 5.59
C ILE A 201 -17.90 13.00 5.54
N ALA A 202 -18.59 14.09 5.20
CA ALA A 202 -18.05 15.43 5.35
C ALA A 202 -17.90 15.75 6.84
N CYS A 203 -16.72 16.20 7.26
CA CYS A 203 -16.40 16.42 8.67
C CYS A 203 -15.32 17.51 8.82
N PRO A 204 -15.15 18.06 10.02
CA PRO A 204 -14.01 18.94 10.30
C PRO A 204 -12.67 18.20 10.30
N ALA A 205 -11.57 18.91 10.02
CA ALA A 205 -10.21 18.34 9.95
C ALA A 205 -9.81 17.52 11.18
N ARG A 206 -10.11 17.99 12.40
CA ARG A 206 -9.80 17.26 13.63
C ARG A 206 -10.51 15.89 13.74
N VAL A 207 -11.70 15.73 13.12
CA VAL A 207 -12.40 14.44 13.10
C VAL A 207 -11.69 13.46 12.17
N ARG A 208 -11.12 13.95 11.06
CA ARG A 208 -10.21 13.15 10.23
C ARG A 208 -8.91 12.79 10.98
N ALA A 209 -8.39 13.66 11.84
CA ALA A 209 -7.25 13.31 12.71
C ALA A 209 -7.61 12.17 13.67
N LEU A 210 -8.77 12.23 14.33
CA LEU A 210 -9.29 11.14 15.18
C LEU A 210 -9.43 9.84 14.37
N TRP A 211 -9.92 9.91 13.13
CA TRP A 211 -10.02 8.75 12.25
C TRP A 211 -8.65 8.10 12.01
N ARG A 212 -7.63 8.89 11.65
CA ARG A 212 -6.26 8.37 11.46
C ARG A 212 -5.70 7.75 12.73
N ARG A 213 -5.94 8.38 13.90
CA ARG A 213 -5.52 7.83 15.19
C ARG A 213 -6.20 6.49 15.48
N ALA A 214 -7.51 6.39 15.26
CA ALA A 214 -8.27 5.16 15.45
C ALA A 214 -7.79 4.04 14.49
N LEU A 215 -7.52 4.35 13.22
CA LEU A 215 -6.94 3.39 12.26
C LEU A 215 -5.60 2.83 12.76
N GLU A 216 -4.74 3.69 13.30
CA GLU A 216 -3.44 3.28 13.84
C GLU A 216 -3.60 2.40 15.09
N LEU A 217 -4.47 2.77 16.04
CA LEU A 217 -4.74 1.98 17.25
C LEU A 217 -5.38 0.62 16.93
N ALA A 218 -6.30 0.58 15.97
CA ALA A 218 -6.92 -0.64 15.45
C ALA A 218 -5.85 -1.54 14.78
N SER A 219 -4.96 -0.96 13.96
CA SER A 219 -3.85 -1.69 13.34
C SER A 219 -2.90 -2.29 14.38
N ARG A 220 -2.58 -1.55 15.44
CA ARG A 220 -1.82 -2.08 16.57
C ARG A 220 -2.57 -3.25 17.23
N GLY A 221 -3.90 -3.19 17.33
CA GLY A 221 -4.72 -4.19 18.02
C GLY A 221 -4.84 -5.48 17.23
N ALA A 222 -4.97 -5.37 15.90
CA ALA A 222 -5.00 -6.50 14.99
C ALA A 222 -3.63 -7.15 14.76
N GLY A 223 -2.54 -6.49 15.15
CA GLY A 223 -1.18 -7.00 14.92
C GLY A 223 -0.70 -6.84 13.47
N GLU A 224 -1.34 -6.01 12.65
CA GLU A 224 -0.86 -5.66 11.31
C GLU A 224 -1.41 -4.32 10.83
N PRO A 225 -0.80 -3.67 9.81
CA PRO A 225 -1.37 -2.48 9.21
C PRO A 225 -2.70 -2.85 8.55
N LEU A 226 -3.79 -2.28 9.05
CA LEU A 226 -5.12 -2.54 8.49
C LEU A 226 -5.43 -1.57 7.35
N VAL A 227 -6.09 -2.09 6.33
CA VAL A 227 -6.83 -1.26 5.38
C VAL A 227 -8.01 -0.60 6.08
N ALA A 228 -8.38 0.59 5.62
CA ALA A 228 -9.36 1.46 6.28
C ALA A 228 -10.67 0.75 6.65
N TRP A 229 -11.19 -0.11 5.78
CA TRP A 229 -12.45 -0.82 6.03
C TRP A 229 -12.37 -1.89 7.11
N ARG A 230 -11.24 -2.63 7.23
CA ARG A 230 -11.06 -3.60 8.31
C ARG A 230 -10.92 -2.91 9.65
N ALA A 231 -10.23 -1.78 9.68
CA ALA A 231 -10.21 -0.94 10.86
C ALA A 231 -11.60 -0.35 11.16
N ALA A 232 -12.38 0.05 10.14
CA ALA A 232 -13.77 0.48 10.32
C ALA A 232 -14.63 -0.61 10.98
N GLU A 233 -14.49 -1.87 10.53
CA GLU A 233 -15.19 -3.02 11.12
C GLU A 233 -14.84 -3.19 12.61
N ILE A 234 -13.55 -3.09 12.96
CA ILE A 234 -13.09 -3.17 14.35
C ILE A 234 -13.56 -1.98 15.19
N ILE A 235 -13.49 -0.76 14.65
CA ILE A 235 -13.99 0.46 15.29
C ILE A 235 -15.49 0.33 15.59
N ALA A 236 -16.29 -0.12 14.62
CA ALA A 236 -17.72 -0.31 14.81
C ALA A 236 -18.01 -1.37 15.87
N ALA A 237 -17.32 -2.52 15.82
CA ALA A 237 -17.49 -3.58 16.81
C ALA A 237 -17.12 -3.13 18.25
N GLU A 238 -16.08 -2.32 18.39
CA GLU A 238 -15.68 -1.73 19.68
C GLU A 238 -16.72 -0.72 20.17
N ALA A 239 -17.20 0.16 19.28
CA ALA A 239 -18.25 1.13 19.60
C ALA A 239 -19.53 0.46 20.11
N PHE A 240 -19.91 -0.70 19.55
CA PHE A 240 -21.03 -1.49 20.08
C PHE A 240 -20.76 -2.10 21.45
N SER A 241 -19.52 -2.46 21.75
CA SER A 241 -19.14 -3.12 23.00
C SER A 241 -19.13 -2.15 24.18
N GLY A 242 -18.90 -0.85 23.95
CA GLY A 242 -18.81 0.18 24.99
C GLY A 242 -19.97 1.19 25.05
N ARG A 243 -21.14 0.86 24.49
CA ARG A 243 -22.32 1.76 24.48
C ARG A 243 -22.80 2.12 25.90
N PRO A 244 -23.29 3.37 26.13
CA PRO A 244 -23.98 3.72 27.37
C PRO A 244 -25.21 2.82 27.58
N ALA A 245 -25.36 2.26 28.78
CA ALA A 245 -26.46 1.35 29.12
C ALA A 245 -27.82 2.07 28.98
N GLY A 246 -28.68 1.61 28.05
CA GLY A 246 -30.03 2.19 27.89
C GLY A 246 -30.88 1.79 26.68
N VAL A 247 -30.45 0.89 25.77
CA VAL A 247 -31.26 0.49 24.60
C VAL A 247 -31.28 -1.05 24.43
N SER A 248 -32.42 -1.59 23.98
CA SER A 248 -32.99 -2.89 24.37
C SER A 248 -32.32 -4.19 23.85
N LEU A 249 -32.72 -5.29 24.50
CA LEU A 249 -32.32 -6.71 24.39
C LEU A 249 -32.06 -7.31 22.99
N VAL A 250 -32.56 -6.71 21.91
CA VAL A 250 -32.46 -7.22 20.52
C VAL A 250 -31.00 -7.26 20.03
N ASP A 251 -30.14 -6.36 20.52
CA ASP A 251 -28.72 -6.25 20.12
C ASP A 251 -27.84 -7.38 20.68
N ARG A 252 -28.26 -8.03 21.78
CA ARG A 252 -27.57 -9.19 22.35
C ARG A 252 -27.65 -10.41 21.41
N ALA A 253 -28.75 -10.54 20.67
CA ALA A 253 -28.94 -11.59 19.66
C ALA A 253 -28.10 -11.34 18.41
N VAL A 254 -27.97 -10.08 17.96
CA VAL A 254 -27.11 -9.71 16.81
C VAL A 254 -25.63 -9.94 17.11
N LEU A 255 -25.15 -9.57 18.30
CA LEU A 255 -23.78 -9.85 18.75
C LEU A 255 -23.51 -11.36 18.89
N ALA A 256 -24.50 -12.17 19.30
CA ALA A 256 -24.40 -13.62 19.30
C ALA A 256 -24.32 -14.17 17.86
N CYS A 257 -25.12 -13.66 16.92
CA CYS A 257 -25.06 -14.00 15.50
C CYS A 257 -23.72 -13.63 14.86
N MET A 258 -23.13 -12.48 15.20
CA MET A 258 -21.80 -12.06 14.71
C MET A 258 -20.66 -12.94 15.25
N ARG A 259 -20.75 -13.37 16.52
CA ARG A 259 -19.79 -14.33 17.10
C ARG A 259 -19.91 -15.70 16.43
N LEU A 260 -21.12 -16.14 16.12
CA LEU A 260 -21.38 -17.37 15.36
C LEU A 260 -20.85 -17.27 13.92
N ALA A 261 -21.07 -16.14 13.22
CA ALA A 261 -20.55 -15.91 11.87
C ALA A 261 -19.02 -15.84 11.82
N ARG A 262 -18.38 -15.22 12.82
CA ARG A 262 -16.91 -15.23 12.97
C ARG A 262 -16.37 -16.63 13.26
N ARG A 263 -17.12 -17.46 14.01
CA ARG A 263 -16.75 -18.86 14.31
C ARG A 263 -16.91 -19.75 13.09
N ALA A 264 -17.98 -19.56 12.31
CA ALA A 264 -18.21 -20.24 11.03
C ALA A 264 -17.10 -19.93 10.01
N ARG A 265 -16.69 -18.65 9.86
CA ARG A 265 -15.56 -18.26 8.98
C ARG A 265 -14.21 -18.84 9.41
N ARG A 266 -13.98 -19.03 10.72
CA ARG A 266 -12.81 -19.76 11.23
C ARG A 266 -12.90 -21.26 10.95
N CYS A 267 -14.10 -21.84 11.02
CA CYS A 267 -14.32 -23.22 10.62
C CYS A 267 -14.07 -23.41 9.13
N ASP A 268 -14.49 -22.50 8.24
CA ASP A 268 -14.22 -22.56 6.79
C ASP A 268 -12.72 -22.53 6.48
N SER A 269 -11.94 -21.70 7.20
CA SER A 269 -10.47 -21.73 7.10
C SER A 269 -9.85 -23.02 7.65
N ALA A 270 -10.51 -23.69 8.60
CA ALA A 270 -10.10 -24.99 9.14
C ALA A 270 -10.53 -26.15 8.23
N THR A 271 -11.61 -26.03 7.46
CA THR A 271 -12.02 -26.97 6.41
C THR A 271 -11.09 -26.85 5.21
N ASP A 272 -10.61 -25.65 4.88
CA ASP A 272 -9.57 -25.41 3.88
C ASP A 272 -8.21 -25.98 4.33
N ALA A 273 -7.88 -25.83 5.62
CA ALA A 273 -6.73 -26.48 6.24
C ALA A 273 -6.85 -28.03 6.25
N ARG A 274 -8.05 -28.59 6.43
CA ARG A 274 -8.27 -30.05 6.31
C ARG A 274 -8.19 -30.54 4.86
N ARG A 275 -8.57 -29.72 3.88
CA ARG A 275 -8.39 -30.00 2.45
C ARG A 275 -6.91 -30.07 2.06
N THR A 276 -6.08 -29.21 2.63
CA THR A 276 -4.61 -29.29 2.49
C THR A 276 -3.98 -30.49 3.21
N VAL A 277 -4.62 -31.05 4.24
CA VAL A 277 -4.14 -32.26 4.96
C VAL A 277 -4.52 -33.55 4.23
N THR A 278 -5.56 -33.53 3.39
CA THR A 278 -5.94 -34.68 2.54
C THR A 278 -5.20 -34.75 1.20
N ASP A 279 -4.33 -33.78 0.90
CA ASP A 279 -3.44 -33.84 -0.26
C ASP A 279 -2.27 -34.81 0.03
N PRO A 280 -2.15 -35.95 -0.69
CA PRO A 280 -1.06 -36.90 -0.48
C PRO A 280 0.33 -36.30 -0.73
N ALA A 281 0.46 -35.18 -1.45
CA ALA A 281 1.72 -34.46 -1.63
C ALA A 281 2.19 -33.71 -0.36
N ALA A 282 1.29 -33.33 0.53
CA ALA A 282 1.62 -32.60 1.78
C ALA A 282 2.06 -33.52 2.93
N ARG A 283 1.68 -34.81 2.91
CA ARG A 283 2.03 -35.80 3.96
C ARG A 283 3.51 -36.19 3.99
N ALA A 284 4.27 -35.96 2.92
CA ALA A 284 5.71 -36.26 2.88
C ALA A 284 6.58 -35.22 3.61
N LEU A 285 6.06 -34.02 3.88
CA LEU A 285 6.82 -32.91 4.48
C LEU A 285 6.54 -32.68 5.97
N ALA A 286 5.57 -33.38 6.57
CA ALA A 286 5.09 -33.12 7.93
C ALA A 286 5.51 -34.16 8.99
N MET A 287 6.20 -35.24 8.61
CA MET A 287 6.68 -36.27 9.54
C MET A 287 8.14 -36.00 9.93
N GLY A 288 8.34 -35.05 10.83
CA GLY A 288 9.65 -34.72 11.37
C GLY A 288 9.55 -33.87 12.62
N GLY A 289 9.14 -34.49 13.73
CA GLY A 289 9.27 -33.92 15.07
C GLY A 289 7.94 -33.74 15.81
N SER A 290 7.46 -34.81 16.42
CA SER A 290 6.56 -34.71 17.57
C SER A 290 7.23 -35.39 18.75
N SER A 291 7.68 -34.58 19.72
CA SER A 291 7.96 -35.02 21.08
C SER A 291 6.62 -35.20 21.79
N ALA A 292 6.26 -36.44 22.12
CA ALA A 292 5.18 -36.74 23.05
C ALA A 292 5.79 -37.22 24.37
N HIS A 293 5.51 -36.47 25.42
CA HIS A 293 5.70 -36.82 26.82
C HIS A 293 4.66 -37.88 27.22
N CYS A 294 5.07 -38.94 27.90
CA CYS A 294 4.19 -39.82 28.69
C CYS A 294 4.92 -40.30 29.97
N PRO A 295 4.18 -40.70 31.02
CA PRO A 295 4.55 -40.49 32.42
C PRO A 295 5.27 -41.67 33.10
N ALA A 296 5.69 -41.44 34.34
CA ALA A 296 6.45 -42.34 35.21
C ALA A 296 5.66 -43.57 35.71
N SER A 297 6.30 -44.75 35.76
CA SER A 297 6.63 -45.51 36.99
C SER A 297 7.13 -46.94 36.69
N GLU A 298 8.21 -47.31 37.39
CA GLU A 298 8.66 -48.63 37.89
C GLU A 298 8.57 -49.91 37.02
N THR A 299 9.72 -50.51 36.67
CA THR A 299 10.27 -51.73 37.34
C THR A 299 11.45 -52.35 36.55
N VAL A 300 12.53 -52.66 37.30
CA VAL A 300 13.41 -53.86 37.25
C VAL A 300 14.23 -54.18 35.97
N ALA A 301 15.57 -54.14 36.13
CA ALA A 301 16.63 -54.70 35.27
C ALA A 301 16.62 -56.27 35.32
N PRO A 302 17.31 -57.09 34.46
CA PRO A 302 18.69 -56.85 34.00
C PRO A 302 19.17 -57.50 32.66
N GLU A 303 20.43 -57.18 32.34
CA GLU A 303 21.50 -58.10 31.90
C GLU A 303 21.77 -58.54 30.43
N LEU A 304 23.09 -58.52 30.14
CA LEU A 304 23.92 -59.23 29.13
C LEU A 304 23.94 -58.62 27.72
N GLY A 305 25.06 -58.15 27.16
CA GLY A 305 26.38 -58.77 27.01
C GLY A 305 26.87 -58.53 25.57
N PRO A 306 28.17 -58.66 25.24
CA PRO A 306 28.84 -57.78 24.27
C PRO A 306 29.16 -58.45 22.92
N VAL A 307 29.92 -57.70 22.08
CA VAL A 307 30.89 -58.17 21.06
C VAL A 307 30.52 -57.90 19.59
N ALA A 308 31.31 -57.01 18.97
CA ALA A 308 32.07 -57.21 17.72
C ALA A 308 31.99 -56.02 16.77
N THR A 309 33.06 -55.23 16.77
CA THR A 309 33.53 -54.48 15.61
C THR A 309 33.95 -55.46 14.52
N ALA A 310 33.32 -55.39 13.34
CA ALA A 310 33.88 -55.92 12.10
C ALA A 310 33.47 -55.03 10.93
N GLN A 311 34.48 -54.68 10.14
CA GLN A 311 34.45 -53.82 8.97
C GLN A 311 33.52 -54.37 7.88
N VAL A 312 32.81 -53.48 7.18
CA VAL A 312 32.34 -53.75 5.82
C VAL A 312 32.79 -52.63 4.89
N ALA A 313 33.78 -53.02 4.08
CA ALA A 313 34.20 -52.56 2.78
C ALA A 313 33.51 -51.33 2.16
N ALA A 314 34.36 -50.37 1.80
CA ALA A 314 34.10 -49.37 0.78
C ALA A 314 33.79 -50.04 -0.57
N ALA A 315 32.53 -49.93 -1.00
CA ALA A 315 32.15 -50.13 -2.39
C ALA A 315 32.18 -48.76 -3.08
N THR A 316 33.24 -48.54 -3.86
CA THR A 316 33.34 -47.49 -4.88
C THR A 316 32.24 -47.68 -5.92
N GLY A 317 31.09 -47.07 -5.68
CA GLY A 317 30.07 -46.81 -6.70
C GLY A 317 30.46 -45.57 -7.48
N GLN A 318 30.82 -45.76 -8.75
CA GLN A 318 31.13 -44.71 -9.71
C GLN A 318 30.03 -43.64 -9.73
N ALA A 319 30.34 -42.47 -9.19
CA ALA A 319 29.59 -41.26 -9.48
C ALA A 319 29.80 -40.96 -10.97
N ALA A 320 28.76 -41.20 -11.78
CA ALA A 320 28.73 -40.77 -13.16
C ALA A 320 29.12 -39.28 -13.22
N ALA A 321 30.22 -39.00 -13.90
CA ALA A 321 30.68 -37.64 -14.12
C ALA A 321 29.64 -36.91 -14.95
N ALA A 322 28.80 -36.10 -14.30
CA ALA A 322 27.96 -35.12 -14.99
C ALA A 322 28.86 -34.32 -15.95
N SER A 323 28.45 -34.28 -17.22
CA SER A 323 29.19 -33.64 -18.29
C SER A 323 29.45 -32.15 -17.98
N GLU A 324 30.56 -31.58 -18.45
CA GLU A 324 30.88 -30.15 -18.30
C GLU A 324 29.71 -29.20 -18.67
N PRO A 325 28.90 -29.44 -19.71
CA PRO A 325 27.72 -28.61 -20.01
C PRO A 325 26.60 -28.71 -18.95
N GLU A 326 26.35 -29.87 -18.35
CA GLU A 326 25.36 -30.03 -17.26
C GLU A 326 25.81 -29.32 -15.98
N ARG A 327 27.11 -29.36 -15.66
CA ARG A 327 27.67 -28.63 -14.51
C ARG A 327 27.62 -27.12 -14.75
N ALA A 328 27.89 -26.66 -15.96
CA ALA A 328 27.77 -25.26 -16.35
C ALA A 328 26.30 -24.78 -16.30
N ASP A 329 25.35 -25.58 -16.77
CA ASP A 329 23.92 -25.26 -16.75
C ASP A 329 23.37 -25.26 -15.31
N THR A 330 23.82 -26.19 -14.45
CA THR A 330 23.49 -26.21 -13.01
C THR A 330 24.11 -25.02 -12.28
N ALA A 331 25.34 -24.61 -12.62
CA ALA A 331 25.99 -23.44 -12.04
C ALA A 331 25.31 -22.14 -12.49
N LEU A 332 24.89 -22.05 -13.77
CA LEU A 332 24.12 -20.94 -14.31
C LEU A 332 22.72 -20.88 -13.70
N GLN A 333 22.04 -22.01 -13.49
CA GLN A 333 20.75 -22.11 -12.80
C GLN A 333 20.85 -21.74 -11.31
N ARG A 334 21.96 -22.10 -10.63
CA ARG A 334 22.24 -21.65 -9.25
C ARG A 334 22.55 -20.16 -9.18
N ALA A 335 23.34 -19.63 -10.12
CA ALA A 335 23.66 -18.21 -10.20
C ALA A 335 22.42 -17.36 -10.55
N THR A 336 21.55 -17.85 -11.43
CA THR A 336 20.28 -17.19 -11.77
C THR A 336 19.23 -17.29 -10.67
N SER A 337 19.39 -18.21 -9.72
CA SER A 337 18.55 -18.36 -8.52
C SER A 337 19.13 -17.70 -7.27
N ASP A 338 20.32 -17.09 -7.35
CA ASP A 338 20.90 -16.36 -6.22
C ASP A 338 19.99 -15.18 -5.83
N PRO A 339 19.50 -15.11 -4.58
CA PRO A 339 18.60 -14.05 -4.14
C PRO A 339 19.13 -12.64 -4.42
N PHE A 340 20.44 -12.42 -4.29
CA PHE A 340 21.05 -11.09 -4.46
C PHE A 340 21.15 -10.73 -5.94
N ALA A 341 21.50 -11.67 -6.81
CA ALA A 341 21.42 -11.49 -8.26
C ALA A 341 19.98 -11.22 -8.73
N LEU A 342 19.00 -11.92 -8.17
CA LEU A 342 17.57 -11.68 -8.44
C LEU A 342 17.15 -10.26 -8.01
N ASP A 343 17.55 -9.80 -6.81
CA ASP A 343 17.30 -8.42 -6.37
C ASP A 343 17.94 -7.39 -7.31
N ALA A 344 19.21 -7.58 -7.67
CA ALA A 344 19.91 -6.67 -8.57
C ALA A 344 19.21 -6.56 -9.93
N ARG A 345 18.77 -7.69 -10.51
CA ARG A 345 18.00 -7.72 -11.77
C ARG A 345 16.63 -7.06 -11.63
N LEU A 346 15.91 -7.30 -10.53
CA LEU A 346 14.62 -6.65 -10.27
C LEU A 346 14.78 -5.13 -10.13
N VAL A 347 15.80 -4.67 -9.41
CA VAL A 347 16.12 -3.24 -9.26
C VAL A 347 16.48 -2.63 -10.61
N ALA A 348 17.26 -3.31 -11.44
CA ALA A 348 17.62 -2.86 -12.78
C ALA A 348 16.37 -2.74 -13.69
N ALA A 349 15.52 -3.77 -13.72
CA ALA A 349 14.26 -3.74 -14.48
C ALA A 349 13.34 -2.59 -14.02
N MET A 350 13.27 -2.35 -12.70
CA MET A 350 12.48 -1.23 -12.17
C MET A 350 13.02 0.15 -12.53
N ARG A 351 14.32 0.33 -12.74
CA ARG A 351 14.88 1.62 -13.20
C ARG A 351 14.31 2.02 -14.56
N VAL A 352 14.24 1.09 -15.50
CA VAL A 352 13.67 1.30 -16.85
C VAL A 352 12.19 1.69 -16.78
N ILE A 353 11.43 1.02 -15.92
CA ILE A 353 10.00 1.32 -15.72
C ILE A 353 9.84 2.73 -15.13
N ARG A 354 10.61 3.09 -14.10
CA ARG A 354 10.52 4.38 -13.41
C ARG A 354 10.81 5.56 -14.32
N THR A 355 11.78 5.47 -15.22
CA THR A 355 12.09 6.55 -16.17
C THR A 355 11.02 6.73 -17.25
N SER A 356 10.13 5.74 -17.43
CA SER A 356 9.06 5.80 -18.44
C SER A 356 7.79 6.50 -17.92
N GLU A 357 7.49 6.38 -16.62
CA GLU A 357 6.26 6.93 -16.01
C GLU A 357 6.13 8.46 -16.13
N PRO A 358 7.18 9.29 -15.92
CA PRO A 358 7.06 10.73 -16.04
C PRO A 358 6.66 11.20 -17.44
N ARG A 359 7.16 10.54 -18.49
CA ARG A 359 6.76 10.81 -19.88
C ARG A 359 5.26 10.56 -20.07
N ILE A 360 4.74 9.45 -19.54
CA ILE A 360 3.30 9.14 -19.60
C ILE A 360 2.50 10.23 -18.88
N GLY A 361 2.94 10.66 -17.70
CA GLY A 361 2.32 11.75 -16.94
C GLY A 361 2.21 13.06 -17.73
N ARG A 362 3.33 13.53 -18.30
CA ARG A 362 3.38 14.74 -19.14
C ARG A 362 2.42 14.68 -20.34
N LEU A 363 2.49 13.60 -21.11
CA LEU A 363 1.63 13.40 -22.28
C LEU A 363 0.15 13.35 -21.87
N LEU A 364 -0.16 12.61 -20.81
CA LEU A 364 -1.52 12.48 -20.29
C LEU A 364 -2.09 13.82 -19.80
N ARG A 365 -1.26 14.67 -19.17
CA ARG A 365 -1.67 16.02 -18.75
C ARG A 365 -2.10 16.86 -19.96
N VAL A 366 -1.31 16.88 -21.03
CA VAL A 366 -1.66 17.63 -22.25
C VAL A 366 -2.98 17.11 -22.86
N VAL A 367 -3.17 15.77 -22.91
CA VAL A 367 -4.44 15.17 -23.38
C VAL A 367 -5.63 15.63 -22.52
N VAL A 368 -5.47 15.69 -21.20
CA VAL A 368 -6.53 16.05 -20.26
C VAL A 368 -6.84 17.55 -20.30
N ASP A 369 -5.83 18.40 -20.20
CA ASP A 369 -5.97 19.87 -20.14
C ASP A 369 -6.63 20.40 -21.42
N GLN A 370 -6.36 19.76 -22.56
CA GLN A 370 -6.92 20.14 -23.86
C GLN A 370 -8.15 19.33 -24.28
N HIS A 371 -8.63 18.41 -23.42
CA HIS A 371 -9.73 17.48 -23.71
C HIS A 371 -9.57 16.70 -25.04
N LEU A 372 -8.34 16.34 -25.43
CA LEU A 372 -8.04 15.73 -26.73
C LEU A 372 -8.64 14.32 -26.87
N TYR A 373 -8.94 13.65 -25.76
CA TYR A 373 -9.67 12.39 -25.77
C TYR A 373 -11.07 12.50 -26.42
N ARG A 374 -11.70 13.68 -26.40
CA ARG A 374 -12.96 13.95 -27.10
C ARG A 374 -12.81 13.91 -28.61
N ALA A 375 -11.70 14.41 -29.15
CA ALA A 375 -11.40 14.37 -30.57
C ALA A 375 -11.23 12.93 -31.09
N HIS A 376 -10.94 11.99 -30.19
CA HIS A 376 -10.86 10.56 -30.46
C HIS A 376 -12.19 9.81 -30.22
N GLY A 377 -13.29 10.52 -29.95
CA GLY A 377 -14.63 9.94 -29.79
C GLY A 377 -14.94 9.41 -28.39
N PHE A 378 -14.07 9.61 -27.38
CA PHE A 378 -14.34 9.10 -26.03
C PHE A 378 -15.23 10.05 -25.22
N ALA A 379 -16.25 9.49 -24.58
CA ALA A 379 -17.19 10.24 -23.75
C ALA A 379 -16.58 10.68 -22.40
N SER A 380 -15.52 10.02 -21.94
CA SER A 380 -14.85 10.36 -20.70
C SER A 380 -13.36 10.03 -20.73
N LEU A 381 -12.60 10.63 -19.81
CA LEU A 381 -11.20 10.25 -19.60
C LEU A 381 -11.08 8.78 -19.14
N ALA A 382 -12.05 8.28 -18.37
CA ALA A 382 -12.02 6.90 -17.89
C ALA A 382 -12.08 5.91 -19.05
N ASP A 383 -12.95 6.15 -20.02
CA ASP A 383 -13.10 5.30 -21.21
C ASP A 383 -11.85 5.39 -22.09
N TYR A 384 -11.33 6.59 -22.32
CA TYR A 384 -10.08 6.78 -23.06
C TYR A 384 -8.91 6.01 -22.42
N VAL A 385 -8.70 6.19 -21.12
CA VAL A 385 -7.59 5.56 -20.40
C VAL A 385 -7.73 4.04 -20.37
N ARG A 386 -8.94 3.52 -20.12
CA ARG A 386 -9.18 2.09 -20.06
C ARG A 386 -9.06 1.46 -21.44
N GLU A 387 -9.86 1.92 -22.40
CA GLU A 387 -10.00 1.25 -23.69
C GLU A 387 -8.82 1.52 -24.62
N ARG A 388 -8.25 2.74 -24.59
CA ARG A 388 -7.22 3.15 -25.54
C ARG A 388 -5.80 2.99 -25.02
N LEU A 389 -5.57 3.26 -23.74
CA LEU A 389 -4.24 3.14 -23.12
C LEU A 389 -4.04 1.79 -22.42
N GLY A 390 -5.12 1.11 -22.02
CA GLY A 390 -5.04 -0.17 -21.31
C GLY A 390 -4.37 -0.09 -19.94
N ILE A 391 -4.48 1.06 -19.28
CA ILE A 391 -4.07 1.27 -17.88
C ILE A 391 -5.29 1.59 -17.02
N SER A 392 -5.19 1.38 -15.71
CA SER A 392 -6.31 1.74 -14.82
C SER A 392 -6.48 3.25 -14.71
N ILE A 393 -7.73 3.71 -14.59
CA ILE A 393 -8.04 5.11 -14.31
C ILE A 393 -7.39 5.60 -13.00
N ARG A 394 -7.18 4.69 -12.03
CA ARG A 394 -6.45 4.96 -10.78
C ARG A 394 -4.98 5.31 -11.05
N LYS A 395 -4.30 4.56 -11.93
CA LYS A 395 -2.92 4.85 -12.36
C LYS A 395 -2.85 6.19 -13.10
N ALA A 396 -3.77 6.44 -14.03
CA ALA A 396 -3.84 7.71 -14.76
C ALA A 396 -4.01 8.92 -13.84
N TRP A 397 -4.93 8.85 -12.87
CA TRP A 397 -5.09 9.93 -11.88
C TRP A 397 -3.86 10.12 -11.00
N ALA A 398 -3.18 9.03 -10.63
CA ALA A 398 -1.96 9.11 -9.85
C ALA A 398 -0.83 9.81 -10.65
N LEU A 399 -0.64 9.44 -11.92
CA LEU A 399 0.34 10.07 -12.82
C LEU A 399 0.05 11.56 -12.99
N LEU A 400 -1.22 11.93 -13.23
CA LEU A 400 -1.65 13.32 -13.33
C LEU A 400 -1.40 14.13 -12.05
N LYS A 401 -1.57 13.51 -10.87
CA LYS A 401 -1.32 14.19 -9.59
C LYS A 401 0.18 14.42 -9.36
N VAL A 402 1.02 13.45 -9.70
CA VAL A 402 2.49 13.60 -9.66
C VAL A 402 2.92 14.69 -10.63
N GLU A 403 2.49 14.62 -11.88
CA GLU A 403 2.79 15.64 -12.91
C GLU A 403 2.26 17.04 -12.56
N ARG A 404 1.14 17.17 -11.85
CA ARG A 404 0.70 18.50 -11.36
C ARG A 404 1.57 19.02 -10.22
N SER A 405 2.20 18.12 -9.47
CA SER A 405 3.06 18.47 -8.34
C SER A 405 4.48 18.81 -8.78
N THR A 406 4.96 18.24 -9.90
CA THR A 406 6.25 18.62 -10.51
C THR A 406 6.28 20.10 -10.88
N HIS A 407 5.18 20.68 -11.37
CA HIS A 407 5.06 22.13 -11.61
C HIS A 407 5.16 23.01 -10.36
N ARG A 408 4.90 22.45 -9.17
CA ARG A 408 4.99 23.19 -7.91
C ARG A 408 6.40 23.22 -7.37
N ALA A 409 7.21 22.19 -7.65
CA ALA A 409 8.53 22.00 -7.09
C ALA A 409 9.50 21.38 -8.11
N ASP A 410 10.40 22.18 -8.66
CA ASP A 410 11.34 21.75 -9.72
C ASP A 410 12.30 20.64 -9.25
N ASP A 411 12.73 20.69 -7.99
CA ASP A 411 13.56 19.63 -7.41
C ASP A 411 12.82 18.28 -7.34
N PHE A 412 11.52 18.30 -7.06
CA PHE A 412 10.69 17.09 -7.06
C PHE A 412 10.50 16.56 -8.48
N ALA A 413 10.32 17.46 -9.45
CA ALA A 413 10.25 17.10 -10.87
C ALA A 413 11.51 16.36 -11.31
N ARG A 414 12.68 16.96 -11.08
CA ARG A 414 13.99 16.39 -11.42
C ARG A 414 14.22 15.03 -10.74
N ALA A 415 13.97 14.93 -9.44
CA ALA A 415 14.13 13.68 -8.70
C ALA A 415 13.20 12.56 -9.21
N TYR A 416 11.98 12.89 -9.63
CA TYR A 416 11.04 11.92 -10.21
C TYR A 416 11.44 11.53 -11.64
N ASP A 417 11.83 12.50 -12.47
CA ASP A 417 12.25 12.29 -13.87
C ASP A 417 13.50 11.41 -13.97
N GLU A 418 14.47 11.62 -13.10
CA GLU A 418 15.70 10.82 -13.02
C GLU A 418 15.50 9.45 -12.35
N GLY A 419 14.30 9.19 -11.80
CA GLY A 419 13.98 7.96 -11.07
C GLY A 419 14.64 7.83 -9.69
N ALA A 420 15.16 8.94 -9.14
CA ALA A 420 15.78 9.01 -7.82
C ALA A 420 14.75 8.73 -6.70
N ILE A 421 13.51 9.21 -6.87
CA ILE A 421 12.38 8.82 -6.02
C ILE A 421 11.50 7.79 -6.72
N SER A 422 11.12 6.73 -5.99
CA SER A 422 10.24 5.69 -6.52
C SER A 422 8.79 6.14 -6.63
N TRP A 423 7.99 5.46 -7.45
CA TRP A 423 6.54 5.68 -7.58
C TRP A 423 5.83 5.75 -6.22
N VAL A 424 6.05 4.77 -5.34
CA VAL A 424 5.45 4.76 -4.00
C VAL A 424 5.90 5.96 -3.16
N SER A 425 7.18 6.37 -3.25
CA SER A 425 7.69 7.53 -2.50
C SER A 425 7.09 8.83 -3.02
N ALA A 426 7.02 9.00 -4.35
CA ALA A 426 6.37 10.15 -4.98
C ALA A 426 4.91 10.28 -4.56
N LEU A 427 4.13 9.19 -4.61
CA LEU A 427 2.74 9.19 -4.14
C LEU A 427 2.59 9.46 -2.64
N THR A 428 3.56 9.01 -1.84
CA THR A 428 3.59 9.27 -0.40
C THR A 428 3.82 10.75 -0.11
N LEU A 429 4.69 11.41 -0.88
CA LEU A 429 5.04 12.82 -0.70
C LEU A 429 4.00 13.81 -1.23
N LEU A 430 3.17 13.40 -2.20
CA LEU A 430 2.14 14.26 -2.83
C LEU A 430 1.33 15.16 -1.86
N PRO A 431 0.91 14.70 -0.67
CA PRO A 431 0.09 15.51 0.21
C PRO A 431 0.85 16.61 0.97
N VAL A 432 2.18 16.53 1.05
CA VAL A 432 3.01 17.41 1.89
C VAL A 432 4.06 18.20 1.12
N VAL A 433 4.43 17.75 -0.08
CA VAL A 433 5.49 18.38 -0.88
C VAL A 433 5.04 19.70 -1.53
N ASP A 434 5.86 20.72 -1.38
CA ASP A 434 5.74 22.03 -2.02
C ASP A 434 7.12 22.56 -2.45
N ARG A 435 7.16 23.75 -3.05
CA ARG A 435 8.41 24.36 -3.54
C ARG A 435 9.44 24.59 -2.43
N ALA A 436 8.98 24.96 -1.23
CA ALA A 436 9.85 25.36 -0.13
C ALA A 436 10.46 24.15 0.58
N ASN A 437 9.75 23.02 0.63
CA ASN A 437 10.15 21.85 1.39
C ASN A 437 10.60 20.64 0.53
N ALA A 438 10.48 20.72 -0.80
CA ALA A 438 10.78 19.59 -1.69
C ALA A 438 12.16 18.99 -1.47
N ALA A 439 13.22 19.82 -1.42
CA ALA A 439 14.58 19.34 -1.19
C ALA A 439 14.71 18.54 0.12
N ALA A 440 14.05 18.98 1.19
CA ALA A 440 14.08 18.30 2.48
C ALA A 440 13.35 16.95 2.45
N TRP A 441 12.18 16.87 1.78
CA TRP A 441 11.44 15.62 1.62
C TRP A 441 12.13 14.63 0.67
N ILE A 442 12.79 15.11 -0.38
CA ILE A 442 13.58 14.27 -1.29
C ILE A 442 14.76 13.67 -0.54
N ALA A 443 15.52 14.50 0.19
CA ALA A 443 16.61 14.04 1.05
C ALA A 443 16.10 13.05 2.11
N ARG A 444 14.90 13.29 2.68
CA ARG A 444 14.27 12.35 3.61
C ARG A 444 13.96 11.01 2.96
N ALA A 445 13.38 11.01 1.75
CA ALA A 445 13.00 9.79 1.05
C ALA A 445 14.21 8.88 0.71
N ASP A 446 15.39 9.46 0.50
CA ASP A 446 16.64 8.69 0.34
C ASP A 446 17.22 8.21 1.68
N ALA A 447 17.09 9.03 2.72
CA ALA A 447 17.70 8.78 4.02
C ALA A 447 16.99 7.75 4.89
N VAL A 448 15.69 7.45 4.68
CA VAL A 448 14.92 6.54 5.55
C VAL A 448 14.18 5.45 4.78
N THR A 449 13.71 4.42 5.48
CA THR A 449 12.81 3.41 4.88
C THR A 449 11.53 4.05 4.35
N VAL A 450 10.92 3.46 3.31
CA VAL A 450 9.63 3.92 2.77
C VAL A 450 8.53 3.83 3.83
N ARG A 451 8.59 2.81 4.70
CA ARG A 451 7.75 2.72 5.91
C ARG A 451 7.88 3.97 6.78
N ARG A 452 9.11 4.37 7.13
CA ARG A 452 9.37 5.54 7.96
C ARG A 452 8.94 6.84 7.27
N LEU A 453 9.19 6.98 5.97
CA LEU A 453 8.71 8.10 5.18
C LEU A 453 7.18 8.23 5.27
N ALA A 454 6.45 7.12 5.12
CA ALA A 454 5.00 7.11 5.23
C ALA A 454 4.51 7.46 6.64
N ASP A 455 5.19 6.98 7.68
CA ASP A 455 4.87 7.33 9.07
C ASP A 455 5.09 8.83 9.33
N GLU A 456 6.18 9.44 8.81
CA GLU A 456 6.46 10.88 8.93
C GLU A 456 5.45 11.74 8.18
N VAL A 457 5.10 11.38 6.93
CA VAL A 457 4.06 12.08 6.18
C VAL A 457 2.71 11.99 6.91
N SER A 458 2.34 10.79 7.39
CA SER A 458 1.10 10.61 8.15
C SER A 458 1.08 11.48 9.40
N TRP A 459 2.21 11.58 10.11
CA TRP A 459 2.35 12.41 11.29
C TRP A 459 2.18 13.91 10.96
N VAL A 460 2.84 14.41 9.91
CA VAL A 460 2.71 15.82 9.47
C VAL A 460 1.27 16.15 9.09
N LEU A 461 0.60 15.26 8.36
CA LEU A 461 -0.80 15.46 8.00
C LEU A 461 -1.74 15.39 9.22
N GLU A 462 -1.45 14.55 10.21
CA GLU A 462 -2.20 14.50 11.48
C GLU A 462 -1.99 15.80 12.27
N ALA A 463 -0.75 16.30 12.33
CA ALA A 463 -0.43 17.57 12.97
C ALA A 463 -1.17 18.74 12.31
N ARG A 464 -1.22 18.78 10.97
CA ARG A 464 -2.01 19.78 10.23
C ARG A 464 -3.50 19.69 10.54
N ASP A 465 -4.05 18.48 10.60
CA ASP A 465 -5.48 18.27 10.90
C ASP A 465 -5.84 18.69 12.34
N VAL A 466 -4.87 18.68 13.28
CA VAL A 466 -5.05 19.10 14.67
C VAL A 466 -4.77 20.59 14.89
N CYS A 467 -3.67 21.09 14.35
CA CYS A 467 -3.17 22.46 14.59
C CYS A 467 -3.69 23.49 13.59
N GLY A 468 -4.30 23.06 12.48
CA GLY A 468 -4.85 23.94 11.45
C GLY A 468 -3.90 24.22 10.29
N ALA A 469 -4.30 25.15 9.42
CA ALA A 469 -3.65 25.42 8.14
C ALA A 469 -2.22 25.99 8.26
N ASP A 470 -1.91 26.65 9.38
CA ASP A 470 -0.60 27.28 9.64
C ASP A 470 0.49 26.27 10.04
N ALA A 471 0.14 25.01 10.26
CA ALA A 471 1.09 23.96 10.56
C ALA A 471 2.04 23.72 9.36
N ARG A 472 3.35 23.81 9.62
CA ARG A 472 4.39 23.56 8.60
C ARG A 472 4.31 22.11 8.10
N LEU A 473 4.51 21.94 6.79
CA LEU A 473 4.54 20.63 6.13
C LEU A 473 5.95 20.06 5.97
N ASP A 474 6.93 20.65 6.64
CA ASP A 474 8.32 20.21 6.62
C ASP A 474 8.46 18.81 7.26
N PRO A 475 9.42 17.99 6.79
CA PRO A 475 9.72 16.74 7.46
C PRO A 475 10.19 17.01 8.90
N PRO A 476 9.77 16.18 9.88
CA PRO A 476 10.25 16.34 11.24
C PRO A 476 11.77 16.08 11.29
N PRO A 477 12.48 16.56 12.34
CA PRO A 477 13.92 16.30 12.50
C PRO A 477 14.25 14.82 12.33
N LEU A 478 15.41 14.52 11.73
CA LEU A 478 15.82 13.14 11.49
C LEU A 478 15.83 12.36 12.79
N ASP A 479 15.40 11.10 12.72
CA ASP A 479 15.31 10.16 13.85
C ASP A 479 14.29 10.53 14.95
N SER A 480 13.52 11.63 14.81
CA SER A 480 12.50 12.06 15.79
C SER A 480 11.51 10.97 16.21
N VAL A 481 11.11 10.98 17.49
CA VAL A 481 9.97 10.17 17.96
C VAL A 481 8.69 10.81 17.47
N LEU A 482 7.90 10.06 16.71
CA LEU A 482 6.61 10.49 16.21
C LEU A 482 5.53 10.23 17.28
N VAL A 483 5.42 11.15 18.23
CA VAL A 483 4.30 11.16 19.20
C VAL A 483 3.04 11.66 18.50
N SER A 484 1.92 10.95 18.60
CA SER A 484 0.68 11.34 17.92
C SER A 484 0.23 12.76 18.33
N PRO A 485 0.01 13.68 17.36
CA PRO A 485 -0.50 15.01 17.62
C PRO A 485 -1.87 14.98 18.32
N VAL A 486 -2.74 14.03 17.97
CA VAL A 486 -4.03 13.83 18.66
C VAL A 486 -3.82 13.47 20.13
N ALA A 487 -2.93 12.52 20.43
CA ALA A 487 -2.64 12.12 21.81
C ALA A 487 -2.05 13.29 22.62
N GLN A 488 -1.16 14.09 22.01
CA GLN A 488 -0.57 15.28 22.64
C GLN A 488 -1.63 16.35 22.94
N ALA A 489 -2.56 16.58 22.00
CA ALA A 489 -3.66 17.52 22.19
C ALA A 489 -4.62 17.07 23.32
N ILE A 490 -4.95 15.78 23.38
CA ILE A 490 -5.77 15.21 24.47
C ILE A 490 -5.08 15.38 25.82
N ALA A 491 -3.79 15.05 25.92
CA ALA A 491 -3.02 15.18 27.17
C ALA A 491 -2.94 16.64 27.66
N THR A 492 -2.72 17.59 26.74
CA THR A 492 -2.65 19.03 27.07
C THR A 492 -3.99 19.57 27.56
N SER A 493 -5.09 19.12 26.96
CA SER A 493 -6.46 19.45 27.39
C SER A 493 -6.74 18.94 28.81
N ALA A 494 -6.39 17.67 29.09
CA ALA A 494 -6.57 17.07 30.41
C ALA A 494 -5.78 17.80 31.51
N ALA A 495 -4.52 18.16 31.24
CA ALA A 495 -3.68 18.92 32.17
C ALA A 495 -4.25 20.32 32.48
N SER A 496 -4.80 20.99 31.46
CA SER A 496 -5.43 22.32 31.62
C SER A 496 -6.71 22.28 32.48
N VAL A 497 -7.43 21.16 32.47
CA VAL A 497 -8.61 20.92 33.31
C VAL A 497 -8.20 20.60 34.75
N GLN A 498 -7.12 19.84 34.97
CA GLN A 498 -6.61 19.52 36.30
C GLN A 498 -6.14 20.76 37.09
N ILE A 499 -5.54 21.76 36.42
CA ILE A 499 -5.15 23.03 37.05
C ILE A 499 -6.37 23.82 37.55
N ARG A 500 -7.55 23.61 36.98
CA ARG A 500 -8.81 24.28 37.36
C ARG A 500 -9.62 23.51 38.41
N ALA A 501 -9.20 22.31 38.82
CA ALA A 501 -10.01 21.39 39.62
C ALA A 501 -9.41 21.08 41.00
N HIS A 502 -9.40 22.07 41.90
CA HIS A 502 -9.50 21.80 43.34
C HIS A 502 -10.99 21.72 43.75
N ALA A 503 -11.68 20.67 43.29
CA ALA A 503 -12.95 20.15 43.83
C ALA A 503 -13.25 18.79 43.15
N PRO A 504 -13.79 17.77 43.86
CA PRO A 504 -13.77 16.40 43.39
C PRO A 504 -14.74 16.23 42.21
N SER A 505 -14.19 15.98 41.02
CA SER A 505 -14.96 15.89 39.78
C SER A 505 -14.74 14.54 39.10
N GLN A 506 -15.64 13.59 39.36
CA GLN A 506 -16.10 12.68 38.31
C GLN A 506 -17.17 13.44 37.52
N THR A 507 -17.11 13.42 36.20
CA THR A 507 -18.10 13.99 35.24
C THR A 507 -17.79 15.39 34.68
N LEU A 508 -16.73 15.56 33.86
CA LEU A 508 -16.60 16.76 33.00
C LEU A 508 -15.85 16.47 31.68
N LEU A 509 -16.49 15.73 30.76
CA LEU A 509 -16.33 15.97 29.32
C LEU A 509 -17.58 16.72 28.88
N THR A 510 -17.48 18.05 28.91
CA THR A 510 -18.58 19.01 28.78
C THR A 510 -19.35 18.87 27.46
N LYS A 511 -20.47 18.13 27.50
CA LYS A 511 -21.51 18.07 26.47
C LYS A 511 -21.99 19.46 26.00
N PHE A 512 -22.08 20.43 26.90
CA PHE A 512 -22.69 21.73 26.65
C PHE A 512 -21.84 22.75 25.88
N ASP A 513 -20.52 22.53 25.72
CA ASP A 513 -19.63 23.42 24.95
C ASP A 513 -19.31 22.88 23.54
N THR A 514 -19.44 21.55 23.35
CA THR A 514 -19.29 20.88 22.05
C THR A 514 -20.40 21.23 21.06
N ASP A 515 -21.64 21.40 21.50
CA ASP A 515 -22.78 21.56 20.59
C ASP A 515 -22.83 22.97 19.96
N ARG A 516 -22.43 24.01 20.71
CA ARG A 516 -22.28 25.38 20.17
C ARG A 516 -21.08 25.55 19.25
N ARG A 517 -19.96 24.87 19.54
CA ARG A 517 -18.79 24.80 18.64
C ARG A 517 -19.09 24.00 17.37
N ALA A 518 -19.81 22.89 17.47
CA ALA A 518 -20.17 22.04 16.33
C ALA A 518 -21.04 22.77 15.29
N ALA A 519 -21.93 23.67 15.72
CA ALA A 519 -22.78 24.46 14.81
C ALA A 519 -21.99 25.48 13.96
N LEU A 520 -20.77 25.86 14.38
CA LEU A 520 -19.92 26.85 13.71
C LEU A 520 -18.73 26.24 12.98
N GLU A 521 -18.55 24.92 13.07
CA GLU A 521 -17.42 24.24 12.46
C GLU A 521 -17.63 23.92 11.00
N VAL A 522 -16.64 24.28 10.20
CA VAL A 522 -16.66 24.06 8.76
C VAL A 522 -16.33 22.60 8.47
N CYS A 523 -17.21 21.92 7.74
CA CYS A 523 -16.96 20.60 7.17
C CYS A 523 -16.20 20.75 5.84
N ASP A 524 -14.96 21.19 5.91
CA ASP A 524 -14.08 21.45 4.76
C ASP A 524 -13.32 20.20 4.27
N VAL A 525 -13.42 19.08 5.00
CA VAL A 525 -12.77 17.82 4.63
C VAL A 525 -13.75 16.64 4.56
N GLU A 526 -13.38 15.64 3.78
CA GLU A 526 -14.13 14.39 3.66
C GLU A 526 -13.33 13.22 4.23
N MET A 527 -13.96 12.44 5.11
CA MET A 527 -13.51 11.10 5.48
C MET A 527 -14.19 10.10 4.54
N GLN A 528 -13.41 9.21 3.92
CA GLN A 528 -13.95 8.19 3.03
C GLN A 528 -13.18 6.87 3.09
N PHE A 529 -13.89 5.76 2.89
CA PHE A 529 -13.31 4.44 2.66
C PHE A 529 -14.25 3.58 1.81
N THR A 530 -13.70 2.51 1.21
CA THR A 530 -14.45 1.50 0.46
C THR A 530 -14.38 0.17 1.20
N ALA A 531 -15.53 -0.49 1.37
CA ALA A 531 -15.70 -1.67 2.22
C ALA A 531 -16.77 -2.62 1.67
N PRO A 532 -16.82 -3.89 2.12
CA PRO A 532 -17.97 -4.77 1.94
C PRO A 532 -19.27 -4.09 2.36
N VAL A 533 -20.39 -4.39 1.71
CA VAL A 533 -21.71 -3.83 2.07
C VAL A 533 -22.06 -4.09 3.54
N SER A 534 -21.73 -5.28 4.07
CA SER A 534 -21.95 -5.63 5.48
C SER A 534 -21.18 -4.73 6.44
N VAL A 535 -19.94 -4.37 6.13
CA VAL A 535 -19.11 -3.47 6.94
C VAL A 535 -19.62 -2.03 6.88
N VAL A 536 -20.08 -1.57 5.71
CA VAL A 536 -20.72 -0.24 5.59
C VAL A 536 -22.00 -0.18 6.41
N ALA A 537 -22.82 -1.23 6.38
CA ALA A 537 -24.03 -1.33 7.20
C ALA A 537 -23.69 -1.28 8.70
N LEU A 538 -22.77 -2.14 9.15
CA LEU A 538 -22.31 -2.19 10.55
C LEU A 538 -21.78 -0.83 11.03
N PHE A 539 -20.97 -0.16 10.21
CA PHE A 539 -20.42 1.15 10.57
C PHE A 539 -21.50 2.22 10.64
N ARG A 540 -22.52 2.17 9.76
CA ARG A 540 -23.66 3.09 9.83
C ARG A 540 -24.49 2.90 11.10
N GLU A 541 -24.77 1.67 11.49
CA GLU A 541 -25.49 1.36 12.73
C GLU A 541 -24.70 1.85 13.96
N ALA A 542 -23.37 1.69 13.96
CA ALA A 542 -22.51 2.23 15.02
C ALA A 542 -22.54 3.76 15.08
N LEU A 543 -22.71 4.45 13.95
CA LEU A 543 -22.91 5.91 13.96
C LEU A 543 -24.30 6.27 14.48
N ASP A 544 -25.34 5.57 14.05
CA ASP A 544 -26.72 5.84 14.47
C ASP A 544 -26.89 5.61 15.99
N ALA A 545 -26.13 4.66 16.54
CA ALA A 545 -26.02 4.39 17.98
C ALA A 545 -25.51 5.56 18.83
N TYR A 546 -24.73 6.46 18.24
CA TYR A 546 -24.13 7.64 18.88
C TYR A 546 -24.70 8.96 18.33
N ALA A 547 -25.69 8.87 17.43
CA ALA A 547 -26.33 10.02 16.83
C ALA A 547 -27.28 10.69 17.82
N GLU A 548 -27.36 12.02 17.74
CA GLU A 548 -28.37 12.81 18.43
C GLU A 548 -29.35 13.40 17.41
N PRO A 549 -30.65 13.51 17.73
CA PRO A 549 -31.63 14.12 16.85
C PRO A 549 -31.21 15.54 16.43
N GLY A 550 -31.26 15.82 15.12
CA GLY A 550 -30.90 17.13 14.57
C GLY A 550 -29.40 17.43 14.48
N ALA A 551 -28.53 16.59 15.04
CA ALA A 551 -27.08 16.77 14.97
C ALA A 551 -26.50 16.27 13.63
N PRO A 552 -25.41 16.88 13.12
CA PRO A 552 -24.76 16.41 11.90
C PRO A 552 -24.07 15.07 12.12
N ARG A 553 -24.09 14.20 11.09
CA ARG A 553 -23.59 12.81 11.17
C ARG A 553 -22.11 12.71 11.56
N TRP A 554 -21.29 13.73 11.25
CA TRP A 554 -19.89 13.74 11.66
C TRP A 554 -19.69 13.84 13.18
N LEU A 555 -20.67 14.38 13.92
CA LEU A 555 -20.58 14.47 15.38
C LEU A 555 -20.69 13.08 16.01
N ALA A 556 -21.59 12.24 15.49
CA ALA A 556 -21.68 10.83 15.86
C ALA A 556 -20.36 10.09 15.57
N LEU A 557 -19.75 10.35 14.40
CA LEU A 557 -18.44 9.82 14.06
C LEU A 557 -17.37 10.25 15.07
N ALA A 558 -17.31 11.54 15.41
CA ALA A 558 -16.35 12.06 16.39
C ALA A 558 -16.50 11.36 17.75
N ARG A 559 -17.75 11.15 18.22
CA ARG A 559 -18.04 10.45 19.49
C ARG A 559 -17.62 8.99 19.46
N VAL A 560 -17.94 8.27 18.38
CA VAL A 560 -17.48 6.89 18.17
C VAL A 560 -15.96 6.82 18.25
N LEU A 561 -15.26 7.69 17.52
CA LEU A 561 -13.81 7.68 17.46
C LEU A 561 -13.16 8.04 18.80
N GLN A 562 -13.66 9.07 19.49
CA GLN A 562 -13.17 9.45 20.82
C GLN A 562 -13.35 8.30 21.82
N HIS A 563 -14.51 7.64 21.79
CA HIS A 563 -14.81 6.50 22.65
C HIS A 563 -13.82 5.35 22.44
N VAL A 564 -13.64 4.89 21.20
CA VAL A 564 -12.72 3.76 20.92
C VAL A 564 -11.26 4.12 21.17
N ILE A 565 -10.85 5.36 20.89
CA ILE A 565 -9.49 5.83 21.18
C ILE A 565 -9.24 5.79 22.69
N ALA A 566 -10.15 6.37 23.48
CA ALA A 566 -10.02 6.38 24.94
C ALA A 566 -9.96 4.95 25.51
N TYR A 567 -10.80 4.05 25.02
CA TYR A 567 -10.82 2.65 25.44
C TYR A 567 -9.49 1.93 25.11
N TRP A 568 -9.00 2.06 23.87
CA TRP A 568 -7.77 1.37 23.45
C TRP A 568 -6.51 1.96 24.07
N GLU A 569 -6.49 3.25 24.39
CA GLU A 569 -5.36 3.88 25.09
C GLU A 569 -5.34 3.52 26.58
N ALA A 570 -6.50 3.30 27.20
CA ALA A 570 -6.61 2.89 28.59
C ALA A 570 -6.28 1.40 28.83
N THR A 571 -6.31 0.56 27.79
CA THR A 571 -6.16 -0.91 27.93
C THR A 571 -4.71 -1.36 27.65
N PRO A 572 -3.92 -1.76 28.66
CA PRO A 572 -2.54 -2.21 28.45
C PRO A 572 -2.52 -3.57 27.73
N ARG A 573 -1.81 -3.67 26.61
CA ARG A 573 -1.81 -4.88 25.76
C ARG A 573 -0.77 -5.93 26.14
N HIS A 574 0.29 -5.53 26.81
CA HIS A 574 1.36 -6.39 27.27
C HIS A 574 2.02 -5.72 28.49
N ARG A 575 2.47 -6.53 29.45
CA ARG A 575 3.09 -6.01 30.69
C ARG A 575 4.47 -5.39 30.47
N ASP A 576 5.10 -5.74 29.35
CA ASP A 576 6.46 -5.32 29.02
C ASP A 576 6.45 -3.95 28.31
N PRO A 577 7.06 -2.90 28.90
CA PRO A 577 7.04 -1.56 28.34
C PRO A 577 7.79 -1.44 27.01
N ILE A 578 8.64 -2.42 26.65
CA ILE A 578 9.39 -2.42 25.39
C ILE A 578 8.46 -2.38 24.17
N PHE A 579 7.36 -3.15 24.18
CA PHE A 579 6.42 -3.15 23.05
C PHE A 579 5.72 -1.81 22.87
N ALA A 580 5.35 -1.14 23.97
CA ALA A 580 4.75 0.19 23.91
C ALA A 580 5.74 1.25 23.42
N ARG A 581 6.98 1.21 23.91
CA ARG A 581 8.08 2.07 23.46
C ARG A 581 8.33 1.93 21.95
N ASP A 582 8.31 0.70 21.45
CA ASP A 582 8.56 0.39 20.04
C ASP A 582 7.29 0.46 19.17
N GLY A 583 6.23 1.10 19.69
CA GLY A 583 5.02 1.41 18.94
C GLY A 583 4.15 0.21 18.58
N TRP A 584 4.33 -0.92 19.26
CA TRP A 584 3.69 -2.21 18.97
C TRP A 584 4.02 -2.72 17.56
N ARG A 585 5.28 -2.55 17.12
CA ARG A 585 5.73 -2.99 15.80
C ARG A 585 7.08 -3.69 15.85
N CYS A 586 7.38 -4.45 14.81
CA CYS A 586 8.74 -4.92 14.57
C CYS A 586 9.67 -3.74 14.28
N THR A 587 10.75 -3.62 15.04
CA THR A 587 11.77 -2.58 14.89
C THR A 587 12.73 -2.82 13.72
N VAL A 588 12.77 -4.03 13.15
CA VAL A 588 13.56 -4.28 11.94
C VAL A 588 13.14 -3.30 10.82
N PRO A 589 14.08 -2.60 10.19
CA PRO A 589 13.79 -1.56 9.21
C PRO A 589 12.86 -2.03 8.10
N GLY A 590 11.83 -1.22 7.80
CA GLY A 590 10.88 -1.51 6.73
C GLY A 590 9.91 -2.67 6.99
N CYS A 591 9.99 -3.38 8.13
CA CYS A 591 9.05 -4.46 8.44
C CYS A 591 7.68 -3.90 8.84
N SER A 592 6.60 -4.33 8.21
CA SER A 592 5.26 -3.83 8.56
C SER A 592 4.56 -4.64 9.68
N SER A 593 5.19 -5.70 10.19
CA SER A 593 4.59 -6.60 11.21
C SER A 593 4.29 -5.89 12.53
N ARG A 594 3.10 -6.14 13.09
CA ARG A 594 2.75 -5.81 14.48
C ARG A 594 2.32 -7.03 15.32
N ARG A 595 2.37 -8.24 14.73
CA ARG A 595 1.90 -9.50 15.32
C ARG A 595 3.06 -10.37 15.76
N ASN A 596 2.78 -11.21 16.78
CA ASN A 596 3.71 -12.15 17.39
C ASN A 596 5.05 -11.48 17.67
N LEU A 597 5.01 -10.33 18.37
CA LEU A 597 6.20 -9.59 18.74
C LEU A 597 6.88 -10.30 19.91
N HIS A 598 8.18 -10.51 19.77
CA HIS A 598 9.07 -11.05 20.79
C HIS A 598 9.96 -9.92 21.29
N ASP A 599 10.27 -9.96 22.58
CA ASP A 599 11.35 -9.19 23.17
C ASP A 599 12.68 -9.84 22.76
N HIS A 600 13.56 -9.05 22.16
CA HIS A 600 14.86 -9.51 21.68
C HIS A 600 15.99 -8.70 22.29
N HIS A 601 16.95 -9.41 22.90
CA HIS A 601 18.18 -8.82 23.42
C HIS A 601 19.20 -8.57 22.29
N LEU A 602 19.61 -7.32 22.09
CA LEU A 602 20.63 -6.92 21.09
C LEU A 602 21.97 -7.59 21.35
N ARG A 603 22.45 -7.53 22.60
CA ARG A 603 23.49 -8.40 23.14
C ARG A 603 22.82 -9.60 23.78
N TYR A 604 23.06 -10.80 23.24
CA TYR A 604 22.46 -12.03 23.77
C TYR A 604 22.80 -12.25 25.25
N ARG A 605 21.85 -12.81 26.00
CA ARG A 605 22.04 -13.18 27.41
C ARG A 605 23.19 -14.17 27.61
N SER A 606 23.33 -15.12 26.68
CA SER A 606 24.45 -16.08 26.65
C SER A 606 25.83 -15.42 26.47
N ARG A 607 25.87 -14.14 26.06
CA ARG A 607 27.09 -13.34 25.86
C ARG A 607 27.18 -12.17 26.85
N GLY A 608 26.51 -12.28 28.00
CA GLY A 608 26.53 -11.27 29.07
C GLY A 608 25.59 -10.09 28.86
N GLY A 609 24.63 -10.16 27.93
CA GLY A 609 23.61 -9.12 27.77
C GLY A 609 22.56 -9.12 28.89
N GLY A 610 22.31 -7.95 29.47
CA GLY A 610 21.31 -7.77 30.53
C GLY A 610 19.90 -7.46 30.03
N ASN A 611 18.93 -7.35 30.96
CA ASN A 611 17.53 -7.01 30.67
C ASN A 611 17.25 -5.48 30.62
N ALA A 612 18.30 -4.67 30.53
CA ALA A 612 18.16 -3.22 30.43
C ALA A 612 17.32 -2.87 29.18
N PRO A 613 16.42 -1.87 29.26
CA PRO A 613 15.62 -1.47 28.10
C PRO A 613 16.47 -1.10 26.88
N THR A 614 17.66 -0.56 27.10
CA THR A 614 18.64 -0.21 26.05
C THR A 614 19.23 -1.42 25.32
N ASN A 615 19.16 -2.63 25.90
CA ASN A 615 19.59 -3.87 25.27
C ASN A 615 18.42 -4.64 24.64
N ARG A 616 17.19 -4.13 24.68
CA ARG A 616 15.98 -4.89 24.32
C ARG A 616 15.20 -4.18 23.24
N SER A 617 14.64 -4.94 22.31
CA SER A 617 13.86 -4.41 21.19
C SER A 617 12.71 -5.34 20.79
N ALA A 618 11.58 -4.78 20.36
CA ALA A 618 10.46 -5.54 19.85
C ALA A 618 10.73 -5.97 18.39
N VAL A 619 10.72 -7.28 18.14
CA VAL A 619 10.88 -7.86 16.80
C VAL A 619 9.80 -8.91 16.56
N CYS A 620 9.29 -9.04 15.33
CA CYS A 620 8.32 -10.11 15.05
C CYS A 620 8.97 -11.48 15.12
N ALA A 621 8.20 -12.51 15.48
CA ALA A 621 8.67 -13.89 15.59
C ALA A 621 9.44 -14.37 14.36
N ALA A 622 8.98 -14.00 13.16
CA ALA A 622 9.66 -14.36 11.92
C ALA A 622 11.04 -13.70 11.77
N HIS A 623 11.18 -12.42 12.09
CA HIS A 623 12.49 -11.75 12.10
C HIS A 623 13.38 -12.25 13.23
N HIS A 624 12.80 -12.51 14.40
CA HIS A 624 13.53 -13.04 15.54
C HIS A 624 14.12 -14.42 15.21
N LEU A 625 13.27 -15.39 14.86
CA LEU A 625 13.64 -16.79 14.70
C LEU A 625 14.33 -17.08 13.37
N HIS A 626 13.86 -16.48 12.27
CA HIS A 626 14.32 -16.81 10.91
C HIS A 626 15.18 -15.72 10.27
N GLY A 627 15.31 -14.55 10.90
CA GLY A 627 16.19 -13.48 10.45
C GLY A 627 17.44 -13.40 11.31
N ILE A 628 17.26 -13.08 12.60
CA ILE A 628 18.37 -12.78 13.51
C ILE A 628 19.10 -14.05 13.92
N HIS A 629 18.40 -15.06 14.44
CA HIS A 629 19.04 -16.30 14.90
C HIS A 629 19.68 -17.12 13.78
N THR A 630 19.22 -16.97 12.53
CA THR A 630 19.82 -17.61 11.35
C THR A 630 20.98 -16.80 10.76
N GLY A 631 21.24 -15.59 11.28
CA GLY A 631 22.31 -14.70 10.81
C GLY A 631 22.02 -13.96 9.51
N VAL A 632 20.82 -14.09 8.94
CA VAL A 632 20.39 -13.34 7.73
C VAL A 632 20.18 -11.86 8.02
N VAL A 633 19.81 -11.54 9.26
CA VAL A 633 19.71 -10.19 9.81
C VAL A 633 20.65 -10.10 11.01
N ARG A 634 21.39 -8.99 11.15
CA ARG A 634 22.16 -8.69 12.37
C ARG A 634 21.68 -7.40 13.00
N ALA A 635 21.70 -7.37 14.32
CA ALA A 635 21.32 -6.22 15.14
C ALA A 635 22.41 -5.98 16.19
N SER A 636 22.83 -4.74 16.37
CA SER A 636 23.81 -4.34 17.40
C SER A 636 23.57 -2.88 17.82
N GLY A 637 24.28 -2.40 18.85
CA GLY A 637 24.12 -1.04 19.37
C GLY A 637 23.06 -0.94 20.47
N THR A 638 22.39 0.20 20.55
CA THR A 638 21.60 0.61 21.72
C THR A 638 20.17 0.96 21.34
N ALA A 639 19.20 0.24 21.90
CA ALA A 639 17.79 0.54 21.74
C ALA A 639 17.39 1.85 22.46
N PRO A 640 16.37 2.57 21.96
CA PRO A 640 15.53 2.21 20.82
C PRO A 640 16.02 2.69 19.45
N ARG A 641 16.96 3.65 19.37
CA ARG A 641 17.26 4.36 18.10
C ARG A 641 18.63 4.06 17.50
N ASP A 642 19.64 3.83 18.32
CA ASP A 642 21.01 3.56 17.87
C ASP A 642 21.24 2.07 17.63
N ILE A 643 20.20 1.40 17.11
CA ILE A 643 20.28 0.00 16.71
C ILE A 643 20.78 -0.05 15.27
N HIS A 644 21.96 -0.61 15.10
CA HIS A 644 22.55 -0.91 13.80
C HIS A 644 21.96 -2.21 13.27
N TRP A 645 21.26 -2.13 12.14
CA TRP A 645 20.65 -3.25 11.45
C TRP A 645 21.39 -3.57 10.16
N GLN A 646 21.69 -4.83 9.94
CA GLN A 646 22.17 -5.36 8.66
C GLN A 646 21.17 -6.38 8.15
N LEU A 647 20.68 -6.22 6.92
CA LEU A 647 19.72 -7.13 6.29
C LEU A 647 20.37 -7.79 5.08
N GLY A 648 20.05 -9.06 4.84
CA GLY A 648 20.64 -9.83 3.74
C GLY A 648 22.14 -9.99 3.93
N VAL A 649 22.53 -10.43 5.13
CA VAL A 649 23.94 -10.64 5.48
C VAL A 649 24.50 -11.81 4.67
N ARG A 650 25.70 -11.62 4.14
CA ARG A 650 26.44 -12.61 3.34
C ARG A 650 27.75 -12.99 4.02
N SER A 651 28.25 -14.18 3.70
CA SER A 651 29.59 -14.60 4.12
C SER A 651 30.70 -14.02 3.22
N ASP A 652 30.36 -13.70 1.97
CA ASP A 652 31.27 -13.34 0.88
C ASP A 652 31.23 -11.85 0.49
N GLY A 653 30.63 -10.98 1.31
CA GLY A 653 30.52 -9.56 0.98
C GLY A 653 29.74 -8.72 2.00
N PRO A 654 29.53 -7.41 1.71
CA PRO A 654 28.70 -6.55 2.55
C PRO A 654 27.24 -7.05 2.59
N PRO A 655 26.49 -6.71 3.66
CA PRO A 655 25.05 -6.98 3.69
C PRO A 655 24.34 -6.23 2.55
N LEU A 656 23.15 -6.71 2.15
CA LEU A 656 22.34 -6.02 1.14
C LEU A 656 21.96 -4.59 1.57
N LEU A 657 21.61 -4.41 2.84
CA LEU A 657 21.19 -3.13 3.40
C LEU A 657 21.72 -2.94 4.82
N SER A 658 22.08 -1.69 5.14
CA SER A 658 22.51 -1.27 6.47
C SER A 658 21.68 -0.06 6.95
N TYR A 659 21.27 -0.07 8.21
CA TYR A 659 20.51 1.01 8.83
C TYR A 659 20.98 1.30 10.26
N VAL A 660 20.73 2.52 10.75
CA VAL A 660 20.68 2.87 12.16
C VAL A 660 19.24 3.30 12.47
N GLY A 661 18.54 2.55 13.31
CA GLY A 661 17.08 2.69 13.39
C GLY A 661 16.46 2.48 12.00
N ASP A 662 15.65 3.42 11.51
CA ASP A 662 15.11 3.43 10.14
C ASP A 662 15.97 4.22 9.13
N ARG A 663 17.06 4.86 9.57
CA ARG A 663 17.93 5.68 8.73
C ARG A 663 18.91 4.80 7.97
N ARG A 664 18.91 4.92 6.64
CA ARG A 664 19.79 4.17 5.74
C ARG A 664 21.24 4.65 5.92
N CYS A 665 22.15 3.69 6.01
CA CYS A 665 23.58 3.95 6.07
C CYS A 665 24.22 3.45 4.77
N PRO A 666 24.76 4.34 3.92
CA PRO A 666 25.54 3.92 2.77
C PRO A 666 26.76 3.10 3.21
N ASP A 667 27.08 2.05 2.46
CA ASP A 667 28.05 0.99 2.83
C ASP A 667 29.44 1.49 3.25
N ALA A 668 29.84 2.71 2.85
CA ALA A 668 31.15 3.30 3.17
C ALA A 668 31.37 3.62 4.67
N ARG A 669 30.31 3.78 5.49
CA ARG A 669 30.46 4.20 6.91
C ARG A 669 30.60 3.05 7.90
N TRP A 670 30.33 1.81 7.51
CA TRP A 670 30.39 0.66 8.42
C TRP A 670 31.82 0.26 8.81
N LYS A 671 32.81 0.48 7.92
CA LYS A 671 34.22 0.17 8.21
C LYS A 671 34.78 0.94 9.41
N ASN A 672 34.21 2.11 9.73
CA ASN A 672 34.71 2.94 10.84
C ASN A 672 34.03 2.64 12.18
N ALA A 673 32.84 2.02 12.18
CA ALA A 673 32.08 1.76 13.42
C ALA A 673 32.52 0.48 14.17
N LEU A 674 33.23 -0.43 13.49
CA LEU A 674 33.83 -1.63 14.09
C LEU A 674 35.35 -1.49 14.35
N GLY A 675 35.94 -0.32 14.08
CA GLY A 675 37.40 -0.14 13.97
C GLY A 675 38.06 0.85 14.95
N GLN A 676 37.38 1.29 16.01
CA GLN A 676 37.99 2.11 17.06
C GLN A 676 37.70 1.58 18.47
N GLU A 677 38.10 0.34 18.72
CA GLU A 677 38.76 -0.01 19.98
C GLU A 677 40.23 -0.24 19.64
N LYS A 678 40.98 0.84 19.41
CA LYS A 678 42.44 0.78 19.48
C LYS A 678 42.80 0.90 20.96
N GLU A 679 43.32 -0.20 21.48
CA GLU A 679 44.30 -0.29 22.57
C GLU A 679 44.83 1.08 23.03
N THR A 680 44.29 1.56 24.15
CA THR A 680 45.04 2.37 25.11
C THR A 680 45.06 1.58 26.41
N GLY A 681 46.20 0.94 26.66
CA GLY A 681 46.46 0.05 27.79
C GLY A 681 47.54 -0.94 27.42
#